data_AF-A0A958NK06-F1
#
_entry.id   AF-A0A958NK06-F1
#
_cell.length_a   1.000
_cell.length_b   1.000
_cell.length_c   1.000
_cell.angle_alpha   90.00
_cell.angle_beta   90.00
_cell.angle_gamma   90.00
#
_symmetry.space_group_name_H-M   'P 1'
#
loop_
_entity.id
_entity.type
_entity.pdbx_description
1 polymer ?
#
loop_
_entity_poly.entity_id
_entity_poly.type
_entity_poly.pdbx_seq_one_letter_code
_entity_poly.pdbx_strand_id
1 'polypeptide(L)'
;MKNIKIISVFALVMLFSMAANAQKNYKTEADVAFSGGKYYLAIEMYKKAYTKETKGEVKSEILYKIGECYNNKNDGKQAAVWYNKAIKAKYDDPIAIFKVAEIYRSEGKYEEAMAEYKKYKAANPSDKRADMGIKSCEMAKEWKDNPTRFVVNPMPLLNSEDYDFSPVFSDRKNEEIYFTSTRQGSAGEAVSDVTGMNFSDLYVSKRDKKGKWSEPVVLNETVNSPASEGASCLNEKRNVIYFTRCGVEKKGIMGCQLMMAKKAGQNWGDAEVITVTEDTFTVGHPAISPDDNTLVFASNMPGGQGGKDLWYITYDKKAKTWSEPTNLGSQINTPGDEMFPFIRDNGELYFASNGHEGMGGLDIFKAASTGVNQWSGVENLQSPLNSEAHDFGIVFEPGKDRGFFTTSREGGKGGDDIWEFYLPPKLFSLEGVVKDLETGNVLANALIKLVGTDGSSAEATTDANGNFAFVENGPDARYINENTSYSLVVTREGYLVAKGKETTVGLDASKKFFHEYALQPFKDVVIKLPLIEYEYNKADLKPNSKDSLDYLYNIMVENPTIIIQLRSHTDFRGSATYNQKLSQRRAQSCVDYLTKEKGIHPDRIVAKGMGESEPIKGPGGVLLDEKYINALKSNEEKEAAHQRNRRTDFKVIGDNFVPPATEGTEPTPEEGSN
;
A
#
# COMPACT_ATOMS: atom_id res chain seq x y z
N MET A 1 85.41 34.67 39.99
CA MET A 1 84.04 35.21 40.16
C MET A 1 83.32 35.60 38.85
N LYS A 2 84.00 35.88 37.72
CA LYS A 2 83.35 36.21 36.44
C LYS A 2 82.61 35.02 35.80
N ASN A 3 83.11 33.79 35.95
CA ASN A 3 82.54 32.60 35.30
C ASN A 3 81.28 32.06 36.00
N ILE A 4 81.07 32.35 37.29
CA ILE A 4 79.87 31.93 38.03
C ILE A 4 78.64 32.74 37.59
N LYS A 5 78.79 34.04 37.30
CA LYS A 5 77.69 34.88 36.80
C LYS A 5 77.21 34.48 35.40
N ILE A 6 78.11 33.97 34.54
CA ILE A 6 77.75 33.52 33.18
C ILE A 6 76.97 32.21 33.24
N ILE A 7 77.36 31.28 34.11
CA ILE A 7 76.66 30.00 34.29
C ILE A 7 75.27 30.22 34.93
N SER A 8 75.12 31.15 35.87
CA SER A 8 73.82 31.50 36.46
C SER A 8 72.87 32.17 35.47
N VAL A 9 73.36 32.99 34.54
CA VAL A 9 72.53 33.61 33.48
C VAL A 9 72.13 32.58 32.42
N PHE A 10 73.01 31.64 32.07
CA PHE A 10 72.69 30.54 31.14
C PHE A 10 71.67 29.55 31.73
N ALA A 11 71.74 29.26 33.03
CA ALA A 11 70.76 28.44 33.73
C ALA A 11 69.39 29.13 33.85
N LEU A 12 69.36 30.46 34.02
CA LEU A 12 68.10 31.24 34.05
C LEU A 12 67.43 31.31 32.67
N VAL A 13 68.22 31.37 31.58
CA VAL A 13 67.71 31.35 30.19
C VAL A 13 67.26 29.94 29.78
N MET A 14 67.89 28.87 30.29
CA MET A 14 67.38 27.50 30.13
C MET A 14 66.09 27.24 30.92
N LEU A 15 65.95 27.81 32.12
CA LEU A 15 64.71 27.73 32.91
C LEU A 15 63.55 28.53 32.29
N PHE A 16 63.84 29.61 31.56
CA PHE A 16 62.82 30.35 30.79
C PHE A 16 62.47 29.73 29.44
N SER A 17 63.33 28.87 28.87
CA SER A 17 63.03 28.17 27.60
C SER A 17 62.30 26.83 27.78
N MET A 18 62.29 26.25 28.98
CA MET A 18 61.40 25.13 29.33
C MET A 18 59.98 25.58 29.76
N ALA A 19 59.75 26.88 29.89
CA ALA A 19 58.41 27.48 30.06
C ALA A 19 57.79 27.92 28.71
N ALA A 20 58.27 27.37 27.59
CA ALA A 20 57.52 27.41 26.34
C ALA A 20 56.23 26.62 26.55
N ASN A 21 55.14 27.35 26.84
CA ASN A 21 53.78 26.84 26.99
C ASN A 21 53.53 25.68 26.00
N ALA A 22 53.39 24.46 26.51
CA ALA A 22 52.57 23.44 25.83
C ALA A 22 51.12 23.94 25.92
N GLN A 23 50.80 24.95 25.12
CA GLN A 23 49.48 25.54 25.09
C GLN A 23 48.57 24.49 24.48
N LYS A 24 47.74 23.87 25.33
CA LYS A 24 46.79 22.83 24.94
C LYS A 24 46.02 23.28 23.69
N ASN A 25 46.31 22.65 22.55
CA ASN A 25 45.69 22.99 21.27
C ASN A 25 44.36 22.25 21.14
N TYR A 26 43.32 22.87 21.68
CA TYR A 26 41.98 22.29 21.71
C TYR A 26 41.41 21.98 20.32
N LYS A 27 41.81 22.68 19.25
CA LYS A 27 41.34 22.36 17.89
C LYS A 27 41.88 21.00 17.45
N THR A 28 43.18 20.77 17.62
CA THR A 28 43.80 19.48 17.24
C THR A 28 43.21 18.32 18.04
N GLU A 29 42.96 18.51 19.35
CA GLU A 29 42.27 17.49 20.16
C GLU A 29 40.84 17.23 19.67
N ALA A 30 40.13 18.29 19.28
CA ALA A 30 38.79 18.17 18.72
C ALA A 30 38.79 17.46 17.36
N ASP A 31 39.75 17.77 16.48
CA ASP A 31 39.91 17.12 15.17
C ASP A 31 40.21 15.62 15.33
N VAL A 32 41.04 15.24 16.31
CA VAL A 32 41.30 13.83 16.66
C VAL A 32 40.04 13.15 17.20
N ALA A 33 39.30 13.79 18.12
CA ALA A 33 38.05 13.25 18.63
C ALA A 33 37.00 13.09 17.52
N PHE A 34 36.87 14.09 16.65
CA PHE A 34 35.96 14.08 15.49
C PHE A 34 36.28 12.94 14.54
N SER A 35 37.55 12.78 14.18
CA SER A 35 38.00 11.72 13.27
C SER A 35 37.85 10.33 13.88
N GLY A 36 37.91 10.24 15.22
CA GLY A 36 37.63 9.04 15.99
C GLY A 36 36.14 8.78 16.27
N GLY A 37 35.22 9.54 15.67
CA GLY A 37 33.78 9.40 15.90
C GLY A 37 33.29 9.84 17.30
N LYS A 38 34.15 10.42 18.13
CA LYS A 38 33.84 10.87 19.50
C LYS A 38 33.18 12.25 19.47
N TYR A 39 32.03 12.35 18.82
CA TYR A 39 31.39 13.62 18.49
C TYR A 39 30.97 14.42 19.73
N TYR A 40 30.54 13.76 20.82
CA TYR A 40 30.22 14.45 22.07
C TYR A 40 31.44 15.19 22.63
N LEU A 41 32.57 14.48 22.74
CA LEU A 41 33.84 15.04 23.18
C LEU A 41 34.36 16.13 22.22
N ALA A 42 34.24 15.90 20.90
CA ALA A 42 34.66 16.85 19.88
C ALA A 42 33.92 18.19 20.01
N ILE A 43 32.61 18.19 20.28
CA ILE A 43 31.82 19.42 20.50
C ILE A 43 32.40 20.23 21.66
N GLU A 44 32.71 19.60 22.78
CA GLU A 44 33.27 20.30 23.93
C GLU A 44 34.63 20.94 23.62
N MET A 45 35.48 20.20 22.91
CA MET A 45 36.82 20.66 22.55
C MET A 45 36.79 21.75 21.49
N TYR A 46 35.92 21.63 20.48
CA TYR A 46 35.72 22.70 19.49
C TYR A 46 35.15 23.97 20.12
N LYS A 47 34.20 23.86 21.06
CA LYS A 47 33.70 25.03 21.80
C LYS A 47 34.82 25.74 22.57
N LYS A 48 35.71 24.98 23.22
CA LYS A 48 36.91 25.54 23.89
C LYS A 48 37.87 26.17 22.89
N ALA A 49 38.14 25.51 21.77
CA ALA A 49 39.00 26.02 20.70
C ALA A 49 38.49 27.35 20.14
N TYR A 50 37.18 27.45 19.87
CA TYR A 50 36.53 28.65 19.35
C TYR A 50 36.78 29.90 20.21
N THR A 51 36.73 29.76 21.54
CA THR A 51 36.95 30.89 22.47
C THR A 51 38.38 31.42 22.45
N LYS A 52 39.35 30.60 22.03
CA LYS A 52 40.77 30.95 22.00
C LYS A 52 41.26 31.36 20.61
N GLU A 53 40.52 31.00 19.57
CA GLU A 53 40.86 31.34 18.19
C GLU A 53 40.65 32.84 17.93
N THR A 54 41.45 33.41 17.03
CA THR A 54 41.34 34.82 16.61
C THR A 54 41.13 34.96 15.10
N LYS A 55 41.54 33.97 14.30
CA LYS A 55 41.38 33.96 12.85
C LYS A 55 39.93 33.65 12.45
N GLY A 56 39.35 34.48 11.59
CA GLY A 56 37.97 34.35 11.14
C GLY A 56 37.66 33.04 10.41
N GLU A 57 38.53 32.64 9.48
CA GLU A 57 38.42 31.40 8.69
C GLU A 57 38.42 30.15 9.59
N VAL A 58 39.34 30.09 10.56
CA VAL A 58 39.41 28.97 11.49
C VAL A 58 38.18 28.94 12.42
N LYS A 59 37.66 30.12 12.80
CA LYS A 59 36.41 30.20 13.56
C LYS A 59 35.22 29.66 12.79
N SER A 60 35.08 29.99 11.51
CA SER A 60 33.97 29.49 10.69
C SER A 60 34.08 27.98 10.45
N GLU A 61 35.29 27.45 10.25
CA GLU A 61 35.56 26.00 10.20
C GLU A 61 35.16 25.29 11.51
N ILE A 62 35.56 25.83 12.66
CA ILE A 62 35.19 25.25 13.97
C ILE A 62 33.67 25.22 14.15
N LEU A 63 32.96 26.29 13.75
CA LEU A 63 31.49 26.33 13.80
C LEU A 63 30.86 25.25 12.93
N TYR A 64 31.37 25.07 11.70
CA TYR A 64 30.92 24.02 10.79
C TYR A 64 31.15 22.63 11.39
N LYS A 65 32.34 22.37 11.94
CA LYS A 65 32.68 21.09 12.59
C LYS A 65 31.82 20.79 13.81
N ILE A 66 31.43 21.79 14.60
CA ILE A 66 30.44 21.60 15.68
C ILE A 66 29.09 21.19 15.08
N GLY A 67 28.66 21.80 13.98
CA GLY A 67 27.46 21.40 13.24
C GLY A 67 27.52 19.94 12.80
N GLU A 68 28.62 19.52 12.18
CA GLU A 68 28.85 18.12 11.78
C GLU A 68 28.78 17.16 12.97
N CYS A 69 29.34 17.53 14.12
CA CYS A 69 29.25 16.68 15.32
C CYS A 69 27.80 16.51 15.77
N TYR A 70 27.01 17.58 15.82
CA TYR A 70 25.60 17.48 16.20
C TYR A 70 24.80 16.66 15.18
N ASN A 71 25.09 16.84 13.89
CA ASN A 71 24.46 16.07 12.81
C ASN A 71 24.72 14.56 12.95
N ASN A 72 25.98 14.16 13.19
CA ASN A 72 26.34 12.75 13.37
C ASN A 72 25.80 12.15 14.68
N LYS A 73 25.39 12.98 15.65
CA LYS A 73 24.71 12.55 16.88
C LYS A 73 23.18 12.55 16.75
N ASN A 74 22.65 12.76 15.54
CA ASN A 74 21.22 12.87 15.27
C ASN A 74 20.52 14.03 16.00
N ASP A 75 21.23 15.14 16.27
CA ASP A 75 20.68 16.38 16.83
C ASP A 75 20.59 17.47 15.74
N GLY A 76 19.65 17.28 14.83
CA GLY A 76 19.43 18.17 13.68
C GLY A 76 19.17 19.62 14.11
N LYS A 77 18.41 19.83 15.18
CA LYS A 77 18.09 21.16 15.73
C LYS A 77 19.37 21.93 16.09
N GLN A 78 20.28 21.33 16.84
CA GLN A 78 21.56 21.98 17.14
C GLN A 78 22.45 22.08 15.89
N ALA A 79 22.49 21.05 15.05
CA ALA A 79 23.30 21.06 13.84
C ALA A 79 22.97 22.27 12.95
N ALA A 80 21.68 22.51 12.67
CA ALA A 80 21.22 23.66 11.89
C ALA A 80 21.63 25.00 12.52
N VAL A 81 21.58 25.13 13.86
CA VAL A 81 22.04 26.34 14.55
C VAL A 81 23.52 26.59 14.29
N TRP A 82 24.37 25.56 14.36
CA TRP A 82 25.82 25.71 14.18
C TRP A 82 26.22 25.90 12.71
N TYR A 83 25.56 25.23 11.76
CA TYR A 83 25.77 25.50 10.34
C TYR A 83 25.36 26.94 9.98
N ASN A 84 24.22 27.42 10.46
CA ASN A 84 23.81 28.82 10.24
C ASN A 84 24.81 29.83 10.84
N LYS A 85 25.41 29.52 12.00
CA LYS A 85 26.52 30.33 12.55
C LYS A 85 27.75 30.30 11.65
N ALA A 86 28.12 29.15 11.09
CA ALA A 86 29.23 29.01 10.16
C ALA A 86 28.99 29.82 8.88
N ILE A 87 27.79 29.74 8.29
CA ILE A 87 27.37 30.53 7.12
C ILE A 87 27.45 32.03 7.43
N LYS A 88 26.92 32.47 8.57
CA LYS A 88 26.99 33.88 9.00
C LYS A 88 28.44 34.34 9.23
N ALA A 89 29.31 33.44 9.67
CA ALA A 89 30.74 33.67 9.82
C ALA A 89 31.53 33.57 8.48
N LYS A 90 30.84 33.44 7.34
CA LYS A 90 31.40 33.30 6.00
C LYS A 90 32.31 32.08 5.86
N TYR A 91 31.82 30.91 6.27
CA TYR A 91 32.45 29.65 5.90
C TYR A 91 32.46 29.51 4.37
N ASP A 92 33.61 29.17 3.79
CA ASP A 92 33.84 29.29 2.34
C ASP A 92 33.12 28.21 1.52
N ASP A 93 32.92 27.01 2.09
CA ASP A 93 32.28 25.91 1.38
C ASP A 93 30.74 26.03 1.48
N PRO A 94 30.02 26.13 0.34
CA PRO A 94 28.56 26.23 0.34
C PRO A 94 27.88 24.97 0.89
N ILE A 95 28.59 23.85 1.12
CA ILE A 95 28.03 22.62 1.70
C ILE A 95 27.27 22.86 3.00
N ALA A 96 27.64 23.87 3.80
CA ALA A 96 26.90 24.23 5.01
C ALA A 96 25.43 24.63 4.70
N ILE A 97 25.18 25.27 3.56
CA ILE A 97 23.83 25.64 3.11
C ILE A 97 23.03 24.38 2.76
N PHE A 98 23.66 23.44 2.04
CA PHE A 98 23.07 22.15 1.73
C PHE A 98 22.72 21.37 3.00
N LYS A 99 23.61 21.33 3.99
CA LYS A 99 23.35 20.66 5.28
C LYS A 99 22.16 21.27 6.03
N VAL A 100 22.00 22.59 6.00
CA VAL A 100 20.80 23.25 6.57
C VAL A 100 19.54 22.84 5.80
N ALA A 101 19.60 22.76 4.47
CA ALA A 101 18.47 22.35 3.65
C ALA A 101 18.02 20.91 3.97
N GLU A 102 18.97 19.96 4.08
CA GLU A 102 18.70 18.57 4.48
C GLU A 102 18.03 18.50 5.87
N ILE A 103 18.52 19.27 6.84
CA ILE A 103 17.93 19.29 8.18
C ILE A 103 16.51 19.85 8.14
N TYR A 104 16.28 20.97 7.45
CA TYR A 104 14.92 21.53 7.32
C TYR A 104 13.97 20.56 6.64
N ARG A 105 14.43 19.80 5.64
CA ARG A 105 13.65 18.72 5.02
C ARG A 105 13.31 17.64 6.05
N SER A 106 14.28 17.18 6.84
CA SER A 106 14.06 16.20 7.92
C SER A 106 13.21 16.70 9.10
N GLU A 107 12.96 18.01 9.18
CA GLU A 107 12.07 18.63 10.16
C GLU A 107 10.68 18.95 9.56
N GLY A 108 10.42 18.54 8.32
CA GLY A 108 9.17 18.81 7.60
C GLY A 108 9.00 20.28 7.17
N LYS A 109 10.04 21.10 7.31
CA LYS A 109 10.09 22.52 6.90
C LYS A 109 10.40 22.62 5.41
N TYR A 110 9.54 22.02 4.58
CA TYR A 110 9.81 21.80 3.16
C TYR A 110 10.00 23.10 2.37
N GLU A 111 9.27 24.16 2.70
CA GLU A 111 9.39 25.46 2.03
C GLU A 111 10.73 26.13 2.34
N GLU A 112 11.14 26.12 3.60
CA GLU A 112 12.44 26.62 4.04
C GLU A 112 13.58 25.79 3.47
N ALA A 113 13.45 24.46 3.45
CA ALA A 113 14.40 23.56 2.82
C ALA A 113 14.60 23.88 1.32
N MET A 114 13.50 24.04 0.57
CA MET A 114 13.56 24.43 -0.84
C MET A 114 14.23 25.79 -1.05
N ALA A 115 14.02 26.75 -0.14
CA ALA A 115 14.71 28.04 -0.21
C ALA A 115 16.23 27.90 -0.02
N GLU A 116 16.68 27.05 0.91
CA GLU A 116 18.11 26.77 1.12
C GLU A 116 18.71 25.96 -0.03
N TYR A 117 18.01 24.95 -0.57
CA TYR A 117 18.47 24.23 -1.76
C TYR A 117 18.65 25.17 -2.97
N LYS A 118 17.74 26.12 -3.18
CA LYS A 118 17.88 27.13 -4.26
C LYS A 118 19.12 28.01 -4.06
N LYS A 119 19.45 28.38 -2.82
CA LYS A 119 20.69 29.11 -2.50
C LYS A 119 21.93 28.25 -2.76
N TYR A 120 21.92 26.98 -2.32
CA TYR A 120 23.02 26.06 -2.55
C TYR A 120 23.23 25.81 -4.05
N LYS A 121 22.16 25.57 -4.81
CA LYS A 121 22.21 25.40 -6.27
C LYS A 121 22.81 26.61 -6.98
N ALA A 122 22.52 27.82 -6.51
CA ALA A 122 23.12 29.03 -7.06
C ALA A 122 24.63 29.12 -6.78
N ALA A 123 25.08 28.60 -5.63
CA ALA A 123 26.48 28.58 -5.23
C ALA A 123 27.28 27.39 -5.83
N ASN A 124 26.62 26.27 -6.10
CA ASN A 124 27.22 25.04 -6.64
C ASN A 124 26.30 24.37 -7.70
N PRO A 125 26.20 24.91 -8.92
CA PRO A 125 25.20 24.49 -9.91
C PRO A 125 25.46 23.11 -10.54
N SER A 126 26.67 22.56 -10.38
CA SER A 126 27.01 21.22 -10.88
C SER A 126 26.51 20.09 -9.97
N ASP A 127 26.26 20.40 -8.70
CA ASP A 127 25.80 19.41 -7.72
C ASP A 127 24.30 19.16 -7.85
N LYS A 128 23.94 17.94 -8.26
CA LYS A 128 22.55 17.53 -8.50
C LYS A 128 21.74 17.31 -7.23
N ARG A 129 22.38 17.23 -6.06
CA ARG A 129 21.68 16.96 -4.79
C ARG A 129 20.68 18.06 -4.43
N ALA A 130 20.91 19.32 -4.79
CA ALA A 130 19.90 20.36 -4.58
C ALA A 130 18.67 20.20 -5.48
N ASP A 131 18.84 19.75 -6.73
CA ASP A 131 17.69 19.46 -7.60
C ASP A 131 16.87 18.31 -7.03
N MET A 132 17.54 17.25 -6.56
CA MET A 132 16.91 16.10 -5.90
C MET A 132 16.19 16.51 -4.60
N GLY A 133 16.82 17.36 -3.77
CA GLY A 133 16.24 17.86 -2.53
C GLY A 133 15.00 18.73 -2.73
N ILE A 134 14.98 19.58 -3.77
CA ILE A 134 13.79 20.36 -4.12
C ILE A 134 12.65 19.45 -4.54
N LYS A 135 12.92 18.50 -5.45
CA LYS A 135 11.93 17.52 -5.92
C LYS A 135 11.40 16.66 -4.77
N SER A 136 12.29 16.24 -3.86
CA SER A 136 11.95 15.51 -2.63
C SER A 136 10.96 16.28 -1.77
N CYS A 137 11.20 17.58 -1.51
CA CYS A 137 10.24 18.42 -0.79
C CYS A 137 8.88 18.54 -1.47
N GLU A 138 8.84 18.65 -2.80
CA GLU A 138 7.59 18.72 -3.58
C GLU A 138 6.79 17.41 -3.47
N MET A 139 7.46 16.27 -3.65
CA MET A 139 6.86 14.93 -3.55
C MET A 139 6.39 14.63 -2.12
N ALA A 140 7.17 15.02 -1.10
CA ALA A 140 6.81 14.82 0.30
C ALA A 140 5.48 15.51 0.66
N LYS A 141 5.25 16.72 0.13
CA LYS A 141 3.97 17.42 0.29
C LYS A 141 2.82 16.67 -0.38
N GLU A 142 3.01 16.23 -1.63
CA GLU A 142 2.01 15.46 -2.37
C GLU A 142 1.63 14.16 -1.66
N TRP A 143 2.61 13.39 -1.19
CA TRP A 143 2.39 12.14 -0.48
C TRP A 143 1.75 12.33 0.90
N LYS A 144 2.03 13.46 1.56
CA LYS A 144 1.36 13.80 2.83
C LYS A 144 -0.11 14.14 2.63
N ASP A 145 -0.44 14.82 1.53
CA ASP A 145 -1.82 15.16 1.16
C ASP A 145 -2.58 13.94 0.60
N ASN A 146 -1.88 12.96 0.04
CA ASN A 146 -2.44 11.75 -0.57
C ASN A 146 -1.77 10.48 0.01
N PRO A 147 -2.00 10.16 1.30
CA PRO A 147 -1.36 9.03 1.94
C PRO A 147 -1.83 7.70 1.34
N THR A 148 -0.94 6.71 1.38
CA THR A 148 -1.29 5.31 1.11
C THR A 148 -2.24 4.77 2.18
N ARG A 149 -2.78 3.57 1.94
CA ARG A 149 -3.74 2.92 2.85
C ARG A 149 -3.10 2.28 4.08
N PHE A 150 -1.77 2.24 4.17
CA PHE A 150 -1.11 1.70 5.35
C PHE A 150 -1.54 2.48 6.59
N VAL A 151 -1.70 1.77 7.70
CA VAL A 151 -1.93 2.36 9.02
C VAL A 151 -0.68 2.09 9.83
N VAL A 152 -0.22 3.10 10.57
CA VAL A 152 0.94 3.01 11.47
C VAL A 152 0.55 3.45 12.88
N ASN A 153 1.01 2.73 13.91
CA ASN A 153 0.74 3.07 15.30
C ASN A 153 2.04 2.97 16.14
N PRO A 154 2.27 3.87 17.09
CA PRO A 154 3.40 3.74 18.01
C PRO A 154 3.19 2.52 18.92
N MET A 155 4.28 1.95 19.44
CA MET A 155 4.26 0.85 20.40
C MET A 155 4.73 1.28 21.80
N PRO A 156 3.93 2.04 22.59
CA PRO A 156 4.36 2.63 23.87
C PRO A 156 4.95 1.66 24.90
N LEU A 157 4.54 0.40 24.87
CA LEU A 157 5.04 -0.62 25.80
C LEU A 157 6.43 -1.13 25.41
N LEU A 158 6.72 -1.16 24.10
CA LEU A 158 8.05 -1.53 23.60
C LEU A 158 9.02 -0.37 23.79
N ASN A 159 8.53 0.86 23.66
CA ASN A 159 9.34 2.08 23.66
C ASN A 159 9.68 2.60 25.07
N SER A 160 10.83 3.28 25.16
CA SER A 160 11.38 3.97 26.32
C SER A 160 11.46 5.49 26.06
N GLU A 161 12.04 6.26 26.96
CA GLU A 161 12.32 7.69 26.74
C GLU A 161 13.61 7.91 25.92
N ASP A 162 14.35 6.83 25.64
CA ASP A 162 15.61 6.82 24.92
C ASP A 162 15.40 6.37 23.45
N TYR A 163 16.34 5.60 22.86
CA TYR A 163 16.24 5.08 21.50
C TYR A 163 15.86 3.61 21.52
N ASP A 164 14.85 3.24 20.75
CA ASP A 164 14.33 1.88 20.57
C ASP A 164 14.08 1.60 19.08
N PHE A 165 14.88 0.70 18.49
CA PHE A 165 14.93 0.61 17.03
C PHE A 165 15.31 -0.77 16.48
N SER A 166 15.14 -0.92 15.15
CA SER A 166 15.44 -2.12 14.37
C SER A 166 14.83 -3.41 14.93
N PRO A 167 13.49 -3.49 15.04
CA PRO A 167 12.81 -4.69 15.48
C PRO A 167 12.94 -5.83 14.46
N VAL A 168 13.01 -7.07 14.95
CA VAL A 168 12.96 -8.29 14.13
C VAL A 168 12.18 -9.38 14.85
N PHE A 169 11.43 -10.21 14.11
CA PHE A 169 10.79 -11.39 14.67
C PHE A 169 11.81 -12.49 14.99
N SER A 170 11.89 -12.89 16.25
CA SER A 170 12.87 -13.86 16.75
C SER A 170 12.35 -15.29 16.82
N ASP A 171 11.06 -15.51 16.56
CA ASP A 171 10.45 -16.83 16.49
C ASP A 171 9.65 -17.04 15.19
N ARG A 172 9.11 -18.24 15.00
CA ARG A 172 8.34 -18.61 13.79
C ARG A 172 6.86 -18.29 13.90
N LYS A 173 6.35 -18.06 15.11
CA LYS A 173 4.95 -17.66 15.31
C LYS A 173 4.80 -16.14 15.27
N ASN A 174 5.90 -15.42 15.15
CA ASN A 174 5.99 -13.97 15.25
C ASN A 174 5.54 -13.47 16.64
N GLU A 175 5.52 -14.33 17.66
CA GLU A 175 5.11 -14.00 19.01
C GLU A 175 6.25 -13.39 19.85
N GLU A 176 7.47 -13.34 19.32
CA GLU A 176 8.63 -12.76 19.98
C GLU A 176 9.38 -11.83 19.02
N ILE A 177 9.82 -10.68 19.54
CA ILE A 177 10.68 -9.74 18.81
C ILE A 177 11.97 -9.49 19.57
N TYR A 178 13.04 -9.28 18.82
CA TYR A 178 14.24 -8.61 19.29
C TYR A 178 14.31 -7.20 18.73
N PHE A 179 14.88 -6.27 19.48
CA PHE A 179 15.11 -4.91 19.04
C PHE A 179 16.29 -4.29 19.80
N THR A 180 16.79 -3.17 19.31
CA THR A 180 17.91 -2.44 19.92
C THR A 180 17.39 -1.37 20.86
N SER A 181 18.00 -1.20 22.04
CA SER A 181 17.63 -0.13 22.96
C SER A 181 18.81 0.48 23.71
N THR A 182 18.77 1.79 23.94
CA THR A 182 19.70 2.52 24.82
C THR A 182 19.12 2.84 26.20
N ARG A 183 18.02 2.18 26.59
CA ARG A 183 17.38 2.38 27.89
C ARG A 183 18.31 2.10 29.08
N GLN A 184 17.97 2.65 30.24
CA GLN A 184 18.70 2.33 31.47
C GLN A 184 18.72 0.82 31.76
N GLY A 185 19.91 0.30 32.10
CA GLY A 185 20.13 -1.12 32.36
C GLY A 185 20.86 -1.87 31.24
N SER A 186 21.14 -1.22 30.09
CA SER A 186 22.05 -1.76 29.09
C SER A 186 23.47 -1.94 29.63
N ALA A 187 24.20 -2.92 29.12
CA ALA A 187 25.54 -3.28 29.55
C ALA A 187 26.55 -2.12 29.33
N GLY A 188 27.39 -1.86 30.33
CA GLY A 188 28.40 -0.80 30.33
C GLY A 188 28.13 0.32 31.35
N GLU A 189 29.13 0.70 32.15
CA GLU A 189 28.98 1.65 33.27
C GLU A 189 29.24 3.13 32.92
N ALA A 190 29.14 3.55 31.64
CA ALA A 190 29.49 4.92 31.25
C ALA A 190 28.62 5.50 30.13
N VAL A 191 28.51 6.83 30.14
CA VAL A 191 28.02 7.63 29.01
C VAL A 191 29.00 7.49 27.84
N SER A 192 28.51 7.14 26.66
CA SER A 192 29.31 6.99 25.44
C SER A 192 29.92 8.32 24.99
N ASP A 193 31.23 8.35 24.73
CA ASP A 193 31.92 9.52 24.16
C ASP A 193 31.48 9.85 22.72
N VAL A 194 30.81 8.90 22.06
CA VAL A 194 30.27 9.05 20.70
C VAL A 194 28.95 9.82 20.76
N THR A 195 27.96 9.26 21.46
CA THR A 195 26.58 9.76 21.45
C THR A 195 26.24 10.66 22.63
N GLY A 196 26.96 10.54 23.74
CA GLY A 196 26.59 11.15 25.02
C GLY A 196 25.43 10.42 25.71
N MET A 197 25.18 9.15 25.35
CA MET A 197 24.08 8.32 25.86
C MET A 197 24.60 6.96 26.38
N ASN A 198 23.72 6.14 26.95
CA ASN A 198 24.07 4.75 27.30
C ASN A 198 24.45 3.94 26.06
N PHE A 199 25.22 2.87 26.26
CA PHE A 199 25.44 1.86 25.22
C PHE A 199 24.12 1.17 24.84
N SER A 200 24.07 0.68 23.62
CA SER A 200 22.89 -0.01 23.09
C SER A 200 23.02 -1.51 23.28
N ASP A 201 21.94 -2.16 23.67
CA ASP A 201 21.84 -3.61 23.80
C ASP A 201 20.69 -4.15 22.95
N LEU A 202 20.70 -5.45 22.67
CA LEU A 202 19.53 -6.16 22.17
C LEU A 202 18.59 -6.53 23.33
N TYR A 203 17.30 -6.27 23.14
CA TYR A 203 16.22 -6.57 24.07
C TYR A 203 15.22 -7.53 23.41
N VAL A 204 14.46 -8.24 24.24
CA VAL A 204 13.39 -9.14 23.81
C VAL A 204 12.06 -8.76 24.45
N SER A 205 10.98 -8.84 23.65
CA SER A 205 9.60 -8.79 24.15
C SER A 205 8.76 -9.90 23.51
N LYS A 206 7.76 -10.39 24.25
CA LYS A 206 6.87 -11.49 23.85
C LYS A 206 5.43 -11.02 23.83
N ARG A 207 4.67 -11.37 22.79
CA ARG A 207 3.22 -11.17 22.74
C ARG A 207 2.48 -12.40 23.25
N ASP A 208 1.47 -12.21 24.08
CA ASP A 208 0.59 -13.28 24.52
C ASP A 208 -0.44 -13.66 23.45
N LYS A 209 -1.27 -14.69 23.72
CA LYS A 209 -2.33 -15.13 22.80
C LYS A 209 -3.41 -14.08 22.52
N LYS A 210 -3.49 -13.00 23.33
CA LYS A 210 -4.40 -11.87 23.13
C LYS A 210 -3.72 -10.73 22.36
N GLY A 211 -2.48 -10.92 21.92
CA GLY A 211 -1.69 -9.94 21.18
C GLY A 211 -1.01 -8.89 22.06
N LYS A 212 -1.04 -9.04 23.39
CA LYS A 212 -0.42 -8.07 24.30
C LYS A 212 1.07 -8.39 24.47
N TRP A 213 1.92 -7.43 24.13
CA TRP A 213 3.37 -7.50 24.37
C TRP A 213 3.71 -7.47 25.86
N SER A 214 4.84 -8.07 26.24
CA SER A 214 5.42 -8.00 27.57
C SER A 214 6.31 -6.77 27.70
N GLU A 215 6.62 -6.38 28.93
CA GLU A 215 7.72 -5.43 29.16
C GLU A 215 9.02 -5.99 28.56
N PRO A 216 9.80 -5.17 27.84
CA PRO A 216 11.06 -5.63 27.28
C PRO A 216 12.09 -5.97 28.35
N VAL A 217 12.85 -7.03 28.10
CA VAL A 217 13.97 -7.46 28.96
C VAL A 217 15.23 -7.61 28.12
N VAL A 218 16.39 -7.38 28.74
CA VAL A 218 17.68 -7.47 28.02
C VAL A 218 17.90 -8.89 27.51
N LEU A 219 18.44 -9.03 26.30
CA LEU A 219 18.86 -10.31 25.76
C LEU A 219 20.13 -10.78 26.51
N ASN A 220 20.29 -12.10 26.65
CA ASN A 220 21.35 -12.71 27.45
C ASN A 220 22.77 -12.17 27.14
N GLU A 221 23.63 -12.14 28.15
CA GLU A 221 25.04 -11.67 28.16
C GLU A 221 26.00 -12.37 27.16
N THR A 222 25.59 -13.43 26.47
CA THR A 222 26.42 -14.02 25.40
C THR A 222 26.34 -13.24 24.09
N VAL A 223 25.28 -12.46 23.90
CA VAL A 223 25.07 -11.58 22.73
C VAL A 223 25.43 -10.14 23.06
N ASN A 224 24.90 -9.62 24.17
CA ASN A 224 25.21 -8.27 24.64
C ASN A 224 26.56 -8.24 25.36
N SER A 225 27.29 -7.13 25.24
CA SER A 225 28.62 -6.96 25.84
C SER A 225 28.79 -5.52 26.34
N PRO A 226 29.95 -5.14 26.94
CA PRO A 226 30.19 -3.74 27.27
C PRO A 226 30.36 -2.79 26.05
N ALA A 227 30.21 -3.31 24.82
CA ALA A 227 30.17 -2.55 23.59
C ALA A 227 28.72 -2.18 23.23
N SER A 228 28.52 -1.42 22.15
CA SER A 228 27.17 -1.21 21.62
C SER A 228 26.79 -2.36 20.68
N GLU A 229 25.73 -3.08 21.01
CA GLU A 229 25.05 -4.01 20.10
C GLU A 229 23.79 -3.38 19.51
N GLY A 230 23.44 -3.79 18.30
CA GLY A 230 22.21 -3.33 17.65
C GLY A 230 21.97 -3.96 16.29
N ALA A 231 20.80 -3.68 15.72
CA ALA A 231 20.33 -4.14 14.42
C ALA A 231 20.62 -5.62 14.16
N SER A 232 19.62 -6.48 14.38
CA SER A 232 19.78 -7.93 14.26
C SER A 232 18.86 -8.53 13.21
N CYS A 233 19.26 -9.68 12.66
CA CYS A 233 18.38 -10.56 11.91
C CYS A 233 18.60 -12.02 12.32
N LEU A 234 17.63 -12.87 12.00
CA LEU A 234 17.69 -14.29 12.29
C LEU A 234 17.45 -15.10 11.03
N ASN A 235 18.16 -16.22 10.94
CA ASN A 235 17.99 -17.19 9.86
C ASN A 235 16.58 -17.82 9.87
N GLU A 236 16.21 -18.56 8.82
CA GLU A 236 14.89 -19.18 8.62
C GLU A 236 14.48 -20.10 9.79
N LYS A 237 15.46 -20.77 10.41
CA LYS A 237 15.25 -21.64 11.58
C LYS A 237 15.24 -20.92 12.92
N ARG A 238 15.50 -19.61 12.95
CA ARG A 238 15.59 -18.79 14.17
C ARG A 238 16.57 -19.37 15.20
N ASN A 239 17.65 -19.99 14.72
CA ASN A 239 18.67 -20.64 15.52
C ASN A 239 20.08 -20.06 15.30
N VAL A 240 20.21 -19.09 14.39
CA VAL A 240 21.39 -18.24 14.23
C VAL A 240 20.91 -16.79 14.23
N ILE A 241 21.52 -15.96 15.07
CA ILE A 241 21.34 -14.51 15.07
C ILE A 241 22.58 -13.86 14.45
N TYR A 242 22.35 -12.86 13.60
CA TYR A 242 23.37 -11.97 13.08
C TYR A 242 23.08 -10.57 13.61
N PHE A 243 24.09 -9.84 14.05
CA PHE A 243 23.89 -8.52 14.65
C PHE A 243 25.13 -7.64 14.49
N THR A 244 24.96 -6.34 14.72
CA THR A 244 26.03 -5.36 14.68
C THR A 244 26.62 -5.20 16.09
N ARG A 245 27.95 -5.14 16.19
CA ARG A 245 28.65 -4.73 17.42
C ARG A 245 29.64 -3.61 17.10
N CYS A 246 29.50 -2.48 17.78
CA CYS A 246 30.39 -1.33 17.67
C CYS A 246 31.22 -1.25 18.94
N GLY A 247 32.48 -1.70 18.87
CA GLY A 247 33.32 -1.72 20.06
C GLY A 247 33.88 -0.34 20.43
N VAL A 248 34.57 -0.29 21.57
CA VAL A 248 35.14 0.96 22.11
C VAL A 248 36.65 0.83 22.25
N GLU A 249 37.42 1.60 21.49
CA GLU A 249 38.86 1.73 21.68
C GLU A 249 39.27 2.99 22.46
N LYS A 250 40.23 2.80 23.39
CA LYS A 250 40.82 3.91 24.15
C LYS A 250 41.69 4.84 23.28
N LYS A 251 42.33 4.30 22.23
CA LYS A 251 43.16 5.03 21.25
C LYS A 251 43.05 4.34 19.89
N GLY A 252 42.40 4.97 18.91
CA GLY A 252 42.21 4.39 17.58
C GLY A 252 40.81 4.66 17.05
N ILE A 253 40.58 4.25 15.79
CA ILE A 253 39.26 4.16 15.16
C ILE A 253 38.91 2.68 15.16
N MET A 254 37.86 2.27 15.86
CA MET A 254 37.29 0.94 15.71
C MET A 254 35.87 1.10 15.17
N GLY A 255 35.63 0.52 14.00
CA GLY A 255 34.31 0.52 13.39
C GLY A 255 33.39 -0.52 14.01
N CYS A 256 32.18 -0.61 13.48
CA CYS A 256 31.25 -1.68 13.80
C CYS A 256 31.57 -2.95 13.01
N GLN A 257 31.28 -4.11 13.57
CA GLN A 257 31.50 -5.42 12.97
C GLN A 257 30.20 -6.22 12.93
N LEU A 258 30.14 -7.15 11.96
CA LEU A 258 29.10 -8.18 11.93
C LEU A 258 29.47 -9.32 12.87
N MET A 259 28.52 -9.67 13.72
CA MET A 259 28.61 -10.75 14.68
C MET A 259 27.60 -11.83 14.33
N MET A 260 27.90 -13.08 14.70
CA MET A 260 26.93 -14.17 14.70
C MET A 260 26.96 -14.96 16.00
N ALA A 261 25.81 -15.43 16.45
CA ALA A 261 25.72 -16.39 17.55
C ALA A 261 24.74 -17.52 17.20
N LYS A 262 25.03 -18.73 17.66
CA LYS A 262 24.16 -19.91 17.46
C LYS A 262 23.36 -20.18 18.72
N LYS A 263 22.11 -20.60 18.57
CA LYS A 263 21.26 -20.94 19.70
C LYS A 263 21.80 -22.17 20.45
N ALA A 264 21.97 -22.05 21.75
CA ALA A 264 22.44 -23.07 22.68
C ALA A 264 21.35 -23.34 23.74
N GLY A 265 20.46 -24.29 23.46
CA GLY A 265 19.29 -24.55 24.30
C GLY A 265 18.28 -23.41 24.24
N GLN A 266 17.98 -22.79 25.38
CA GLN A 266 17.09 -21.62 25.47
C GLN A 266 17.84 -20.28 25.30
N ASN A 267 19.17 -20.31 25.34
CA ASN A 267 20.03 -19.11 25.24
C ASN A 267 20.80 -19.09 23.92
N TRP A 268 21.56 -18.02 23.71
CA TRP A 268 22.57 -17.92 22.65
C TRP A 268 23.92 -18.43 23.15
N GLY A 269 24.70 -19.07 22.28
CA GLY A 269 26.12 -19.34 22.51
C GLY A 269 26.98 -18.08 22.32
N ASP A 270 28.29 -18.24 22.42
CA ASP A 270 29.23 -17.13 22.27
C ASP A 270 29.14 -16.50 20.87
N ALA A 271 29.27 -15.16 20.82
CA ALA A 271 29.28 -14.40 19.59
C ALA A 271 30.64 -14.48 18.87
N GLU A 272 30.62 -14.80 17.59
CA GLU A 272 31.76 -14.90 16.69
C GLU A 272 31.72 -13.77 15.65
N VAL A 273 32.87 -13.19 15.32
CA VAL A 273 32.98 -12.14 14.28
C VAL A 273 32.84 -12.77 12.89
N ILE A 274 32.04 -12.16 12.02
CA ILE A 274 32.07 -12.41 10.57
C ILE A 274 33.02 -11.40 9.95
N THR A 275 34.24 -11.83 9.65
CA THR A 275 35.25 -10.96 9.04
C THR A 275 34.91 -10.70 7.58
N VAL A 276 34.58 -9.44 7.26
CA VAL A 276 34.27 -8.98 5.90
C VAL A 276 35.35 -8.03 5.36
N THR A 277 35.93 -7.22 6.24
CA THR A 277 36.95 -6.22 5.90
C THR A 277 37.77 -5.88 7.15
N GLU A 278 38.70 -4.93 7.04
CA GLU A 278 39.50 -4.40 8.14
C GLU A 278 38.61 -3.74 9.22
N ASP A 279 39.06 -3.75 10.48
CA ASP A 279 38.31 -3.33 11.66
C ASP A 279 38.09 -1.80 11.78
N THR A 280 38.71 -1.01 10.89
CA THR A 280 38.56 0.44 10.86
C THR A 280 37.29 0.91 10.13
N PHE A 281 36.64 0.04 9.35
CA PHE A 281 35.39 0.37 8.64
C PHE A 281 34.16 0.02 9.45
N THR A 282 33.07 0.73 9.23
CA THR A 282 31.78 0.41 9.84
C THR A 282 31.06 -0.63 8.99
N VAL A 283 30.83 -1.82 9.55
CA VAL A 283 30.05 -2.89 8.93
C VAL A 283 28.90 -3.25 9.86
N GLY A 284 27.67 -3.17 9.38
CA GLY A 284 26.52 -3.41 10.25
C GLY A 284 25.20 -3.56 9.52
N HIS A 285 24.12 -3.63 10.29
CA HIS A 285 22.74 -3.72 9.85
C HIS A 285 22.51 -4.95 8.94
N PRO A 286 22.75 -6.16 9.45
CA PRO A 286 22.63 -7.38 8.65
C PRO A 286 21.18 -7.73 8.31
N ALA A 287 20.97 -8.23 7.09
CA ALA A 287 19.76 -8.90 6.62
C ALA A 287 20.12 -10.21 5.94
N ILE A 288 19.55 -11.31 6.40
CA ILE A 288 19.73 -12.64 5.81
C ILE A 288 18.61 -12.93 4.81
N SER A 289 18.94 -13.51 3.66
CA SER A 289 17.97 -13.95 2.67
C SER A 289 17.11 -15.12 3.19
N PRO A 290 15.88 -15.31 2.69
CA PRO A 290 14.98 -16.37 3.16
C PRO A 290 15.54 -17.80 3.03
N ASP A 291 16.52 -18.02 2.16
CA ASP A 291 17.18 -19.31 1.93
C ASP A 291 18.48 -19.50 2.75
N ASP A 292 18.76 -18.57 3.67
CA ASP A 292 19.94 -18.52 4.54
C ASP A 292 21.30 -18.48 3.79
N ASN A 293 21.32 -18.14 2.50
CA ASN A 293 22.53 -18.20 1.67
C ASN A 293 23.24 -16.85 1.48
N THR A 294 22.52 -15.73 1.56
CA THR A 294 23.06 -14.39 1.31
C THR A 294 22.83 -13.51 2.53
N LEU A 295 23.90 -12.87 3.02
CA LEU A 295 23.82 -11.84 4.06
C LEU A 295 24.11 -10.48 3.41
N VAL A 296 23.11 -9.59 3.42
CA VAL A 296 23.23 -8.19 3.00
C VAL A 296 23.50 -7.32 4.22
N PHE A 297 24.34 -6.31 4.09
CA PHE A 297 24.73 -5.41 5.19
C PHE A 297 25.16 -4.04 4.64
N ALA A 298 25.19 -3.04 5.52
CA ALA A 298 25.67 -1.69 5.19
C ALA A 298 27.15 -1.54 5.57
N SER A 299 27.92 -0.85 4.72
CA SER A 299 29.33 -0.55 5.00
C SER A 299 29.84 0.69 4.27
N ASN A 300 30.77 1.41 4.90
CA ASN A 300 31.53 2.51 4.30
C ASN A 300 32.91 2.08 3.76
N MET A 301 33.10 0.78 3.49
CA MET A 301 34.36 0.27 2.96
C MET A 301 34.61 0.72 1.51
N PRO A 302 35.89 0.77 1.06
CA PRO A 302 36.24 1.22 -0.29
C PRO A 302 35.58 0.39 -1.40
N GLY A 303 35.28 1.03 -2.52
CA GLY A 303 34.57 0.42 -3.67
C GLY A 303 33.05 0.66 -3.67
N GLY A 304 32.57 1.47 -2.72
CA GLY A 304 31.21 1.97 -2.64
C GLY A 304 30.90 3.14 -3.58
N GLN A 305 29.68 3.68 -3.47
CA GLN A 305 29.19 4.84 -4.23
C GLN A 305 29.00 6.10 -3.39
N GLY A 306 28.96 5.98 -2.06
CA GLY A 306 28.60 7.09 -1.20
C GLY A 306 29.08 6.95 0.24
N GLY A 307 28.22 7.34 1.17
CA GLY A 307 28.47 7.26 2.61
C GLY A 307 28.59 5.82 3.07
N LYS A 308 27.45 5.20 3.37
CA LYS A 308 27.34 3.75 3.61
C LYS A 308 26.56 3.16 2.46
N ASP A 309 27.10 2.10 1.87
CA ASP A 309 26.47 1.38 0.79
C ASP A 309 26.01 0.00 1.28
N LEU A 310 25.06 -0.61 0.58
CA LEU A 310 24.70 -2.00 0.77
C LEU A 310 25.61 -2.94 -0.03
N TRP A 311 26.06 -3.96 0.67
CA TRP A 311 26.92 -5.04 0.17
C TRP A 311 26.33 -6.39 0.56
N TYR A 312 26.80 -7.45 -0.09
CA TYR A 312 26.44 -8.81 0.30
C TYR A 312 27.62 -9.77 0.30
N ILE A 313 27.49 -10.82 1.11
CA ILE A 313 28.33 -12.02 1.12
C ILE A 313 27.45 -13.26 0.98
N THR A 314 28.00 -14.33 0.42
CA THR A 314 27.30 -15.61 0.26
C THR A 314 27.95 -16.71 1.08
N TYR A 315 27.17 -17.64 1.62
CA TYR A 315 27.67 -18.73 2.46
C TYR A 315 27.89 -20.01 1.65
N ASP A 316 29.14 -20.47 1.58
CA ASP A 316 29.46 -21.80 1.06
C ASP A 316 29.27 -22.86 2.17
N LYS A 317 28.17 -23.63 2.07
CA LYS A 317 27.85 -24.69 3.04
C LYS A 317 28.89 -25.83 3.07
N LYS A 318 29.62 -26.08 1.98
CA LYS A 318 30.65 -27.13 1.90
C LYS A 318 31.94 -26.68 2.55
N ALA A 319 32.40 -25.48 2.22
CA ALA A 319 33.61 -24.89 2.78
C ALA A 319 33.40 -24.33 4.20
N LYS A 320 32.14 -24.06 4.58
CA LYS A 320 31.71 -23.38 5.81
C LYS A 320 32.29 -21.97 5.93
N THR A 321 32.40 -21.27 4.81
CA THR A 321 33.00 -19.93 4.71
C THR A 321 32.07 -18.97 4.02
N TRP A 322 32.20 -17.68 4.34
CA TRP A 322 31.60 -16.60 3.59
C TRP A 322 32.46 -16.21 2.40
N SER A 323 31.84 -15.73 1.32
CA SER A 323 32.55 -15.14 0.18
C SER A 323 33.12 -13.76 0.52
N GLU A 324 33.96 -13.24 -0.37
CA GLU A 324 34.31 -11.82 -0.39
C GLU A 324 33.06 -10.94 -0.59
N PRO A 325 33.05 -9.71 -0.05
CA PRO A 325 31.91 -8.80 -0.18
C PRO A 325 31.75 -8.25 -1.60
N THR A 326 30.50 -8.13 -2.04
CA THR A 326 30.14 -7.55 -3.34
C THR A 326 29.15 -6.39 -3.15
N ASN A 327 29.42 -5.23 -3.78
CA ASN A 327 28.55 -4.06 -3.72
C ASN A 327 27.27 -4.26 -4.53
N LEU A 328 26.12 -3.79 -4.05
CA LEU A 328 24.84 -3.92 -4.76
C LEU A 328 24.67 -3.00 -5.98
N GLY A 329 25.65 -2.11 -6.24
CA GLY A 329 25.71 -1.30 -7.45
C GLY A 329 24.74 -0.12 -7.46
N SER A 330 24.78 0.66 -8.54
CA SER A 330 24.14 1.99 -8.67
C SER A 330 22.62 1.99 -8.81
N GLN A 331 22.03 0.80 -8.89
CA GLN A 331 20.58 0.65 -8.86
C GLN A 331 20.04 0.75 -7.44
N ILE A 332 20.86 0.43 -6.43
CA ILE A 332 20.49 0.47 -5.01
C ILE A 332 21.23 1.58 -4.29
N ASN A 333 22.55 1.61 -4.46
CA ASN A 333 23.44 2.50 -3.74
C ASN A 333 23.56 3.86 -4.42
N THR A 334 23.69 4.92 -3.62
CA THR A 334 23.72 6.32 -4.05
C THR A 334 24.92 7.04 -3.42
N PRO A 335 25.13 8.34 -3.70
CA PRO A 335 26.10 9.14 -2.94
C PRO A 335 25.76 9.32 -1.45
N GLY A 336 24.54 8.97 -1.02
CA GLY A 336 24.07 9.05 0.36
C GLY A 336 24.43 7.82 1.19
N ASP A 337 23.67 7.59 2.26
CA ASP A 337 23.70 6.38 3.06
C ASP A 337 22.52 5.47 2.68
N GLU A 338 22.80 4.21 2.36
CA GLU A 338 21.86 3.09 2.29
C GLU A 338 22.12 2.11 3.44
N MET A 339 21.12 1.90 4.29
CA MET A 339 21.26 1.26 5.60
C MET A 339 20.03 0.41 5.93
N PHE A 340 20.12 -0.44 6.97
CA PHE A 340 18.98 -1.22 7.49
C PHE A 340 18.23 -2.05 6.43
N PRO A 341 18.94 -2.90 5.67
CA PRO A 341 18.31 -3.78 4.71
C PRO A 341 17.35 -4.76 5.40
N PHE A 342 16.36 -5.24 4.64
CA PHE A 342 15.48 -6.35 4.99
C PHE A 342 15.10 -7.07 3.69
N ILE A 343 15.27 -8.39 3.64
CA ILE A 343 14.85 -9.20 2.49
C ILE A 343 13.53 -9.88 2.85
N ARG A 344 12.47 -9.51 2.16
CA ARG A 344 11.13 -10.07 2.36
C ARG A 344 11.08 -11.51 1.83
N ASP A 345 10.09 -12.27 2.29
CA ASP A 345 9.87 -13.67 1.90
C ASP A 345 9.58 -13.87 0.40
N ASN A 346 9.08 -12.84 -0.27
CA ASN A 346 8.94 -12.78 -1.74
C ASN A 346 10.23 -12.41 -2.49
N GLY A 347 11.34 -12.14 -1.77
CA GLY A 347 12.64 -11.77 -2.33
C GLY A 347 12.85 -10.26 -2.56
N GLU A 348 11.86 -9.42 -2.31
CA GLU A 348 12.02 -7.95 -2.39
C GLU A 348 13.03 -7.46 -1.33
N LEU A 349 13.86 -6.49 -1.72
CA LEU A 349 14.77 -5.81 -0.81
C LEU A 349 14.12 -4.52 -0.32
N TYR A 350 14.02 -4.37 0.99
CA TYR A 350 13.67 -3.13 1.66
C TYR A 350 14.94 -2.56 2.30
N PHE A 351 15.10 -1.24 2.31
CA PHE A 351 16.24 -0.57 2.94
C PHE A 351 15.90 0.89 3.24
N ALA A 352 16.62 1.50 4.16
CA ALA A 352 16.51 2.93 4.44
C ALA A 352 17.58 3.72 3.67
N SER A 353 17.24 4.88 3.13
CA SER A 353 18.21 5.75 2.45
C SER A 353 17.94 7.24 2.67
N ASN A 354 19.01 8.05 2.66
CA ASN A 354 18.96 9.51 2.60
C ASN A 354 19.49 10.09 1.27
N GLY A 355 19.79 9.22 0.29
CA GLY A 355 20.33 9.62 -1.00
C GLY A 355 19.36 9.45 -2.18
N HIS A 356 18.33 8.62 -2.03
CA HIS A 356 17.19 8.57 -2.96
C HIS A 356 16.21 9.74 -2.72
N GLU A 357 15.38 10.05 -3.72
CA GLU A 357 14.32 11.06 -3.57
C GLU A 357 13.30 10.60 -2.50
N GLY A 358 13.19 11.36 -1.41
CA GLY A 358 12.52 10.92 -0.18
C GLY A 358 11.91 12.05 0.64
N MET A 359 11.12 11.72 1.65
CA MET A 359 10.38 12.70 2.45
C MET A 359 11.24 13.36 3.52
N GLY A 360 12.21 12.64 4.09
CA GLY A 360 12.77 12.98 5.39
C GLY A 360 14.24 12.69 5.56
N GLY A 361 14.65 12.45 6.80
CA GLY A 361 16.02 12.09 7.14
C GLY A 361 16.45 10.80 6.42
N LEU A 362 16.01 9.66 6.94
CA LEU A 362 16.07 8.37 6.25
C LEU A 362 14.65 8.01 5.83
N ASP A 363 14.49 7.50 4.62
CA ASP A 363 13.23 6.98 4.12
C ASP A 363 13.38 5.49 3.79
N ILE A 364 12.33 4.70 4.02
CA ILE A 364 12.27 3.29 3.64
C ILE A 364 11.91 3.21 2.15
N PHE A 365 12.71 2.45 1.41
CA PHE A 365 12.50 2.11 0.01
C PHE A 365 12.34 0.61 -0.14
N LYS A 366 11.71 0.19 -1.24
CA LYS A 366 11.69 -1.21 -1.70
C LYS A 366 12.25 -1.30 -3.11
N ALA A 367 12.84 -2.45 -3.44
CA ALA A 367 13.32 -2.77 -4.77
C ALA A 367 12.93 -4.21 -5.13
N ALA A 368 12.44 -4.40 -6.36
CA ALA A 368 12.02 -5.70 -6.86
C ALA A 368 13.22 -6.60 -7.14
N SER A 369 13.11 -7.90 -6.83
CA SER A 369 14.11 -8.87 -7.23
C SER A 369 14.08 -9.07 -8.74
N THR A 370 15.23 -8.90 -9.40
CA THR A 370 15.40 -9.12 -10.84
C THR A 370 16.32 -10.30 -11.15
N GLY A 371 16.84 -10.95 -10.12
CA GLY A 371 17.72 -12.11 -10.21
C GLY A 371 18.31 -12.45 -8.84
N VAL A 372 19.18 -13.46 -8.81
CA VAL A 372 19.91 -13.84 -7.59
C VAL A 372 20.79 -12.67 -7.15
N ASN A 373 20.54 -12.17 -5.94
CA ASN A 373 21.25 -11.04 -5.34
C ASN A 373 21.23 -9.76 -6.22
N GLN A 374 20.16 -9.57 -7.00
CA GLN A 374 19.99 -8.41 -7.88
C GLN A 374 18.61 -7.79 -7.66
N TRP A 375 18.60 -6.46 -7.49
CA TRP A 375 17.39 -5.68 -7.25
C TRP A 375 17.41 -4.40 -8.07
N SER A 376 16.23 -3.95 -8.51
CA SER A 376 16.06 -2.67 -9.21
C SER A 376 14.63 -2.15 -9.04
N GLY A 377 14.34 -1.00 -9.64
CA GLY A 377 13.02 -0.35 -9.50
C GLY A 377 12.80 0.13 -8.07
N VAL A 378 13.73 0.93 -7.55
CA VAL A 378 13.65 1.50 -6.19
C VAL A 378 12.43 2.41 -6.10
N GLU A 379 11.55 2.12 -5.15
CA GLU A 379 10.32 2.88 -4.87
C GLU A 379 10.29 3.32 -3.41
N ASN A 380 9.97 4.59 -3.17
CA ASN A 380 9.72 5.12 -1.82
C ASN A 380 8.39 4.57 -1.29
N LEU A 381 8.30 4.22 0.00
CA LEU A 381 7.07 3.69 0.59
C LEU A 381 5.98 4.73 0.90
N GLN A 382 6.30 6.02 0.72
CA GLN A 382 5.40 7.16 0.87
C GLN A 382 4.75 7.26 2.26
N SER A 383 3.95 8.31 2.47
CA SER A 383 3.15 8.44 3.68
C SER A 383 2.11 7.31 3.77
N PRO A 384 1.82 6.73 4.95
CA PRO A 384 2.42 7.06 6.25
C PRO A 384 3.56 6.13 6.67
N LEU A 385 4.07 5.22 5.82
CA LEU A 385 5.22 4.41 6.20
C LEU A 385 6.49 5.26 6.31
N ASN A 386 6.68 6.19 5.37
CA ASN A 386 7.64 7.28 5.47
C ASN A 386 6.99 8.58 5.96
N SER A 387 7.82 9.47 6.48
CA SER A 387 7.50 10.76 7.08
C SER A 387 8.66 11.73 6.87
N GLU A 388 8.54 12.96 7.39
CA GLU A 388 9.70 13.87 7.43
C GLU A 388 10.87 13.36 8.28
N ALA A 389 10.63 12.40 9.19
CA ALA A 389 11.60 11.99 10.19
C ALA A 389 12.62 10.97 9.65
N HIS A 390 13.32 10.25 10.54
CA HIS A 390 14.06 9.07 10.15
C HIS A 390 13.13 7.86 10.21
N ASP A 391 12.91 7.19 9.08
CA ASP A 391 12.13 5.96 8.93
C ASP A 391 13.04 4.83 8.43
N PHE A 392 13.16 3.74 9.20
CA PHE A 392 14.11 2.67 8.91
C PHE A 392 13.78 1.36 9.62
N GLY A 393 14.58 0.31 9.36
CA GLY A 393 14.52 -0.95 10.12
C GLY A 393 13.17 -1.65 10.03
N ILE A 394 12.61 -1.77 8.82
CA ILE A 394 11.32 -2.42 8.58
C ILE A 394 11.44 -3.95 8.65
N VAL A 395 10.43 -4.61 9.22
CA VAL A 395 10.27 -6.05 9.24
C VAL A 395 8.82 -6.43 8.98
N PHE A 396 8.59 -7.47 8.19
CA PHE A 396 7.26 -7.98 7.85
C PHE A 396 6.96 -9.30 8.56
N GLU A 397 5.70 -9.51 8.95
CA GLU A 397 5.20 -10.87 9.18
C GLU A 397 5.15 -11.61 7.82
N PRO A 398 5.67 -12.85 7.71
CA PRO A 398 5.67 -13.59 6.45
C PRO A 398 4.28 -13.69 5.81
N GLY A 399 4.21 -13.44 4.51
CA GLY A 399 2.99 -13.47 3.70
C GLY A 399 1.97 -12.37 3.99
N LYS A 400 2.30 -11.36 4.80
CA LYS A 400 1.35 -10.29 5.18
C LYS A 400 1.96 -8.91 4.98
N ASP A 401 1.10 -7.94 4.66
CA ASP A 401 1.46 -6.51 4.64
C ASP A 401 1.28 -5.87 6.02
N ARG A 402 1.92 -6.46 7.03
CA ARG A 402 1.98 -5.94 8.41
C ARG A 402 3.30 -6.28 9.06
N GLY A 403 3.68 -5.49 10.06
CA GLY A 403 4.90 -5.75 10.82
C GLY A 403 5.29 -4.55 11.67
N PHE A 404 6.59 -4.32 11.80
CA PHE A 404 7.15 -3.22 12.57
C PHE A 404 8.19 -2.46 11.77
N PHE A 405 8.41 -1.20 12.14
CA PHE A 405 9.52 -0.39 11.66
C PHE A 405 9.94 0.58 12.76
N THR A 406 11.04 1.27 12.54
CA THR A 406 11.51 2.34 13.41
C THR A 406 11.22 3.68 12.78
N THR A 407 10.76 4.63 13.60
CA THR A 407 10.65 6.01 13.18
C THR A 407 10.91 6.99 14.31
N SER A 408 11.54 8.13 13.96
CA SER A 408 11.76 9.25 14.87
C SER A 408 10.69 10.36 14.76
N ARG A 409 9.54 10.04 14.15
CA ARG A 409 8.42 10.98 13.98
C ARG A 409 7.75 11.33 15.30
N GLU A 410 7.04 12.45 15.31
CA GLU A 410 6.23 12.86 16.45
C GLU A 410 5.14 11.82 16.79
N GLY A 411 4.84 11.66 18.08
CA GLY A 411 3.87 10.67 18.59
C GLY A 411 4.52 9.44 19.23
N GLY A 412 5.84 9.30 19.07
CA GLY A 412 6.67 8.38 19.83
C GLY A 412 6.83 8.77 21.31
N LYS A 413 7.55 7.92 22.06
CA LYS A 413 7.90 8.13 23.47
C LYS A 413 9.33 8.68 23.63
N GLY A 414 10.23 8.32 22.73
CA GLY A 414 11.67 8.62 22.80
C GLY A 414 12.20 9.29 21.53
N GLY A 415 13.46 8.98 21.19
CA GLY A 415 14.14 9.50 20.00
C GLY A 415 13.74 8.73 18.74
N ASP A 416 14.34 7.55 18.56
CA ASP A 416 13.87 6.55 17.60
C ASP A 416 12.94 5.59 18.33
N ASP A 417 11.78 5.29 17.74
CA ASP A 417 10.77 4.44 18.36
C ASP A 417 10.30 3.33 17.44
N ILE A 418 9.84 2.23 18.05
CA ILE A 418 9.20 1.12 17.34
C ILE A 418 7.72 1.45 17.10
N TRP A 419 7.33 1.28 15.84
CA TRP A 419 5.96 1.44 15.38
C TRP A 419 5.50 0.17 14.67
N GLU A 420 4.24 -0.20 14.84
CA GLU A 420 3.60 -1.22 14.02
C GLU A 420 3.02 -0.60 12.76
N PHE A 421 2.93 -1.40 11.70
CA PHE A 421 2.18 -1.05 10.50
C PHE A 421 1.32 -2.22 10.02
N TYR A 422 0.23 -1.90 9.33
CA TYR A 422 -0.55 -2.89 8.58
C TYR A 422 -1.32 -2.24 7.43
N LEU A 423 -1.55 -2.99 6.35
CA LEU A 423 -2.46 -2.62 5.27
C LEU A 423 -3.86 -3.18 5.59
N PRO A 424 -4.87 -2.34 5.87
CA PRO A 424 -6.23 -2.82 6.06
C PRO A 424 -6.76 -3.52 4.80
N PRO A 425 -7.53 -4.61 4.90
CA PRO A 425 -8.21 -5.19 3.75
C PRO A 425 -9.23 -4.21 3.17
N LYS A 426 -9.50 -4.25 1.86
CA LYS A 426 -10.65 -3.51 1.31
C LYS A 426 -11.90 -4.34 1.54
N LEU A 427 -12.91 -3.70 2.10
CA LEU A 427 -14.16 -4.35 2.45
C LEU A 427 -15.24 -3.90 1.48
N PHE A 428 -15.76 -4.85 0.70
CA PHE A 428 -16.90 -4.62 -0.18
C PHE A 428 -18.14 -5.30 0.35
N SER A 429 -19.29 -4.70 0.08
CA SER A 429 -20.58 -5.34 0.29
C SER A 429 -21.57 -4.86 -0.74
N LEU A 430 -22.59 -5.67 -0.99
CA LEU A 430 -23.67 -5.34 -1.89
C LEU A 430 -24.99 -5.53 -1.16
N GLU A 431 -25.78 -4.48 -1.11
CA GLU A 431 -27.10 -4.47 -0.51
C GLU A 431 -28.13 -4.04 -1.55
N GLY A 432 -29.40 -4.29 -1.29
CA GLY A 432 -30.43 -3.81 -2.19
C GLY A 432 -31.83 -4.15 -1.78
N VAL A 433 -32.78 -3.67 -2.59
CA VAL A 433 -34.21 -3.88 -2.41
C VAL A 433 -34.85 -4.36 -3.70
N VAL A 434 -35.81 -5.26 -3.57
CA VAL A 434 -36.61 -5.77 -4.68
C VAL A 434 -38.06 -5.34 -4.51
N LYS A 435 -38.66 -4.79 -5.57
CA LYS A 435 -40.03 -4.26 -5.60
C LYS A 435 -40.80 -4.78 -6.80
N ASP A 436 -42.11 -4.74 -6.68
CA ASP A 436 -43.06 -4.97 -7.77
C ASP A 436 -43.13 -3.72 -8.66
N LEU A 437 -42.91 -3.88 -9.96
CA LEU A 437 -42.85 -2.76 -10.90
C LEU A 437 -44.20 -2.05 -11.08
N GLU A 438 -45.32 -2.75 -10.93
CA GLU A 438 -46.66 -2.20 -11.18
C GLU A 438 -47.19 -1.46 -9.95
N THR A 439 -46.96 -2.01 -8.76
CA THR A 439 -47.52 -1.49 -7.50
C THR A 439 -46.53 -0.67 -6.68
N GLY A 440 -45.22 -0.83 -6.92
CA GLY A 440 -44.15 -0.24 -6.11
C GLY A 440 -43.95 -0.89 -4.74
N ASN A 441 -44.73 -1.93 -4.42
CA ASN A 441 -44.62 -2.65 -3.15
C ASN A 441 -43.34 -3.48 -3.10
N VAL A 442 -42.77 -3.65 -1.92
CA VAL A 442 -41.60 -4.50 -1.71
C VAL A 442 -41.93 -5.98 -1.90
N LEU A 443 -40.99 -6.74 -2.44
CA LEU A 443 -41.14 -8.16 -2.74
C LEU A 443 -40.27 -9.00 -1.81
N ALA A 444 -40.91 -9.67 -0.85
CA ALA A 444 -40.29 -10.70 -0.05
C ALA A 444 -40.11 -12.01 -0.83
N ASN A 445 -39.14 -12.82 -0.43
CA ASN A 445 -38.84 -14.13 -1.01
C ASN A 445 -38.44 -14.11 -2.51
N ALA A 446 -37.84 -13.02 -2.98
CA ALA A 446 -37.15 -12.96 -4.26
C ALA A 446 -35.73 -13.51 -4.09
N LEU A 447 -35.30 -14.40 -4.97
CA LEU A 447 -33.97 -15.00 -4.97
C LEU A 447 -33.02 -14.13 -5.80
N ILE A 448 -31.90 -13.72 -5.22
CA ILE A 448 -30.80 -13.05 -5.89
C ILE A 448 -29.66 -14.04 -6.00
N LYS A 449 -29.26 -14.37 -7.22
CA LYS A 449 -28.05 -15.14 -7.53
C LYS A 449 -26.94 -14.21 -7.98
N LEU A 450 -25.82 -14.29 -7.28
CA LEU A 450 -24.59 -13.54 -7.54
C LEU A 450 -23.54 -14.49 -8.12
N VAL A 451 -22.87 -14.10 -9.22
CA VAL A 451 -21.79 -14.86 -9.84
C VAL A 451 -20.63 -13.93 -10.19
N GLY A 452 -19.45 -14.19 -9.62
CA GLY A 452 -18.21 -13.46 -9.86
C GLY A 452 -17.38 -14.04 -11.01
N THR A 453 -16.58 -13.19 -11.64
CA THR A 453 -15.60 -13.59 -12.67
C THR A 453 -14.44 -14.43 -12.12
N ASP A 454 -14.26 -14.43 -10.80
CA ASP A 454 -13.30 -15.27 -10.06
C ASP A 454 -13.85 -16.68 -9.76
N GLY A 455 -15.07 -17.01 -10.23
CA GLY A 455 -15.76 -18.26 -9.96
C GLY A 455 -16.55 -18.27 -8.64
N SER A 456 -16.52 -17.19 -7.86
CA SER A 456 -17.36 -17.06 -6.66
C SER A 456 -18.83 -17.05 -7.05
N SER A 457 -19.68 -17.67 -6.22
CA SER A 457 -21.13 -17.58 -6.38
C SER A 457 -21.83 -17.64 -5.04
N ALA A 458 -22.96 -16.95 -4.95
CA ALA A 458 -23.76 -16.90 -3.74
C ALA A 458 -25.22 -16.63 -4.08
N GLU A 459 -26.11 -16.99 -3.16
CA GLU A 459 -27.53 -16.72 -3.27
C GLU A 459 -28.04 -16.05 -1.99
N ALA A 460 -28.93 -15.09 -2.15
CA ALA A 460 -29.63 -14.43 -1.06
C ALA A 460 -31.13 -14.37 -1.39
N THR A 461 -31.97 -14.41 -0.37
CA THR A 461 -33.42 -14.25 -0.54
C THR A 461 -33.87 -12.99 0.17
N THR A 462 -34.76 -12.21 -0.45
CA THR A 462 -35.25 -10.98 0.17
C THR A 462 -36.09 -11.23 1.41
N ASP A 463 -35.92 -10.37 2.41
CA ASP A 463 -36.69 -10.38 3.65
C ASP A 463 -38.13 -9.82 3.45
N ALA A 464 -38.90 -9.72 4.55
CA ALA A 464 -40.27 -9.19 4.53
C ALA A 464 -40.37 -7.73 4.02
N ASN A 465 -39.27 -6.97 4.07
CA ASN A 465 -39.17 -5.60 3.59
C ASN A 465 -38.59 -5.54 2.16
N GLY A 466 -38.38 -6.68 1.51
CA GLY A 466 -37.80 -6.78 0.17
C GLY A 466 -36.30 -6.59 0.11
N ASN A 467 -35.58 -6.55 1.24
CA ASN A 467 -34.15 -6.29 1.28
C ASN A 467 -33.32 -7.56 1.13
N PHE A 468 -32.18 -7.46 0.46
CA PHE A 468 -31.14 -8.50 0.42
C PHE A 468 -29.75 -7.90 0.70
N ALA A 469 -28.82 -8.74 1.13
CA ALA A 469 -27.45 -8.32 1.39
C ALA A 469 -26.43 -9.44 1.15
N PHE A 470 -25.28 -9.04 0.59
CA PHE A 470 -24.06 -9.81 0.41
C PHE A 470 -22.93 -9.06 1.14
N VAL A 471 -22.76 -9.37 2.42
CA VAL A 471 -21.77 -8.76 3.33
C VAL A 471 -20.66 -9.76 3.66
N GLU A 472 -20.75 -10.46 4.80
CA GLU A 472 -19.72 -11.37 5.33
C GLU A 472 -20.09 -12.82 5.00
N ASN A 473 -19.07 -13.61 4.63
CA ASN A 473 -19.19 -15.03 4.25
C ASN A 473 -18.25 -15.89 5.12
N GLY A 474 -18.32 -15.69 6.45
CA GLY A 474 -17.43 -16.30 7.43
C GLY A 474 -16.46 -15.29 8.08
N PRO A 475 -15.59 -15.74 8.99
CA PRO A 475 -14.74 -14.85 9.81
C PRO A 475 -13.80 -13.95 9.01
N ASP A 476 -13.26 -14.46 7.90
CA ASP A 476 -12.23 -13.79 7.09
C ASP A 476 -12.59 -13.73 5.60
N ALA A 477 -13.87 -13.89 5.25
CA ALA A 477 -14.34 -13.94 3.87
C ALA A 477 -15.58 -13.07 3.66
N ARG A 478 -15.76 -12.60 2.42
CA ARG A 478 -16.89 -11.78 1.99
C ARG A 478 -17.48 -12.34 0.71
N TYR A 479 -18.72 -11.96 0.43
CA TYR A 479 -19.36 -12.33 -0.83
C TYR A 479 -18.87 -11.49 -2.02
N ILE A 480 -18.41 -10.26 -1.74
CA ILE A 480 -17.88 -9.33 -2.73
C ILE A 480 -16.37 -9.20 -2.50
N ASN A 481 -15.60 -9.83 -3.39
CA ASN A 481 -14.15 -9.88 -3.39
C ASN A 481 -13.54 -8.68 -4.13
N GLU A 482 -12.27 -8.41 -3.86
CA GLU A 482 -11.47 -7.44 -4.61
C GLU A 482 -11.29 -7.85 -6.08
N ASN A 483 -11.10 -6.87 -6.96
CA ASN A 483 -10.75 -7.07 -8.37
C ASN A 483 -11.65 -8.06 -9.13
N THR A 484 -12.94 -8.10 -8.78
CA THR A 484 -13.91 -9.07 -9.30
C THR A 484 -15.11 -8.35 -9.87
N SER A 485 -15.58 -8.79 -11.04
CA SER A 485 -16.84 -8.33 -11.62
C SER A 485 -17.93 -9.36 -11.37
N TYR A 486 -19.11 -8.90 -11.01
CA TYR A 486 -20.25 -9.69 -10.60
C TYR A 486 -21.42 -9.52 -11.57
N SER A 487 -22.09 -10.62 -11.88
CA SER A 487 -23.40 -10.64 -12.51
C SER A 487 -24.45 -11.08 -11.49
N LEU A 488 -25.57 -10.38 -11.48
CA LEU A 488 -26.72 -10.67 -10.63
C LEU A 488 -27.89 -11.13 -11.47
N VAL A 489 -28.62 -12.12 -10.96
CA VAL A 489 -29.90 -12.56 -11.50
C VAL A 489 -30.91 -12.58 -10.36
N VAL A 490 -32.01 -11.86 -10.52
CA VAL A 490 -33.07 -11.74 -9.53
C VAL A 490 -34.31 -12.44 -10.05
N THR A 491 -34.83 -13.41 -9.30
CA THR A 491 -35.98 -14.22 -9.68
C THR A 491 -37.04 -14.24 -8.57
N ARG A 492 -38.31 -14.30 -8.96
CA ARG A 492 -39.45 -14.47 -8.05
C ARG A 492 -40.56 -15.19 -8.81
N GLU A 493 -41.22 -16.13 -8.16
CA GLU A 493 -42.37 -16.83 -8.76
C GLU A 493 -43.44 -15.82 -9.22
N GLY A 494 -43.88 -15.94 -10.47
CA GLY A 494 -44.87 -15.04 -11.08
C GLY A 494 -44.32 -13.72 -11.65
N TYR A 495 -42.99 -13.52 -11.61
CA TYR A 495 -42.31 -12.32 -12.10
C TYR A 495 -41.25 -12.64 -13.15
N LEU A 496 -41.05 -11.72 -14.11
CA LEU A 496 -39.94 -11.81 -15.05
C LEU A 496 -38.61 -11.60 -14.33
N VAL A 497 -37.59 -12.31 -14.78
CA VAL A 497 -36.21 -12.20 -14.27
C VAL A 497 -35.67 -10.79 -14.50
N ALA A 498 -34.97 -10.26 -13.50
CA ALA A 498 -34.16 -9.05 -13.63
C ALA A 498 -32.67 -9.41 -13.52
N LYS A 499 -31.80 -8.60 -14.14
CA LYS A 499 -30.35 -8.78 -14.09
C LYS A 499 -29.65 -7.49 -13.67
N GLY A 500 -28.49 -7.66 -13.05
CA GLY A 500 -27.61 -6.55 -12.68
C GLY A 500 -26.15 -6.92 -12.83
N LYS A 501 -25.29 -5.91 -12.72
CA LYS A 501 -23.83 -6.09 -12.70
C LYS A 501 -23.21 -5.15 -11.69
N GLU A 502 -22.11 -5.58 -11.09
CA GLU A 502 -21.31 -4.76 -10.20
C GLU A 502 -19.82 -5.10 -10.37
N THR A 503 -18.91 -4.20 -10.03
CA THR A 503 -17.47 -4.50 -10.11
C THR A 503 -16.65 -3.82 -9.03
N THR A 504 -15.67 -4.56 -8.51
CA THR A 504 -14.62 -4.03 -7.62
C THR A 504 -13.29 -3.82 -8.34
N VAL A 505 -13.23 -4.11 -9.64
CA VAL A 505 -12.03 -3.89 -10.46
C VAL A 505 -11.69 -2.40 -10.48
N GLY A 506 -10.45 -2.09 -10.11
CA GLY A 506 -9.96 -0.71 -10.07
C GLY A 506 -10.41 0.09 -8.85
N LEU A 507 -11.10 -0.53 -7.88
CA LEU A 507 -11.42 0.13 -6.62
C LEU A 507 -10.23 0.05 -5.65
N ASP A 508 -9.82 1.22 -5.19
CA ASP A 508 -8.75 1.43 -4.22
C ASP A 508 -9.27 1.49 -2.77
N ALA A 509 -10.55 1.76 -2.57
CA ALA A 509 -11.18 1.84 -1.25
C ALA A 509 -12.35 0.85 -1.05
N SER A 510 -12.61 0.53 0.21
CA SER A 510 -13.81 -0.18 0.66
C SER A 510 -15.07 0.52 0.16
N LYS A 511 -16.06 -0.25 -0.32
CA LYS A 511 -17.30 0.32 -0.87
C LYS A 511 -18.51 -0.55 -0.57
N LYS A 512 -19.60 0.10 -0.18
CA LYS A 512 -20.93 -0.51 -0.11
C LYS A 512 -21.71 -0.18 -1.37
N PHE A 513 -22.09 -1.19 -2.12
CA PHE A 513 -22.94 -1.06 -3.31
C PHE A 513 -24.40 -1.18 -2.91
N PHE A 514 -25.26 -0.47 -3.62
CA PHE A 514 -26.71 -0.54 -3.42
C PHE A 514 -27.43 -0.72 -4.75
N HIS A 515 -28.29 -1.72 -4.84
CA HIS A 515 -29.08 -2.01 -6.05
C HIS A 515 -30.58 -2.00 -5.74
N GLU A 516 -31.36 -1.41 -6.64
CA GLU A 516 -32.83 -1.48 -6.61
C GLU A 516 -33.32 -2.23 -7.85
N TYR A 517 -34.07 -3.31 -7.63
CA TYR A 517 -34.68 -4.10 -8.71
C TYR A 517 -36.20 -3.97 -8.66
N ALA A 518 -36.80 -3.56 -9.77
CA ALA A 518 -38.24 -3.58 -9.96
C ALA A 518 -38.62 -4.72 -10.91
N LEU A 519 -39.28 -5.75 -10.38
CA LEU A 519 -39.65 -6.96 -11.14
C LEU A 519 -41.03 -6.79 -11.76
N GLN A 520 -41.14 -7.14 -13.04
CA GLN A 520 -42.40 -7.12 -13.77
C GLN A 520 -43.23 -8.38 -13.45
N PRO A 521 -44.39 -8.29 -12.78
CA PRO A 521 -45.29 -9.42 -12.65
C PRO A 521 -45.82 -9.83 -14.02
N PHE A 522 -45.92 -11.15 -14.27
CA PHE A 522 -46.49 -11.68 -15.51
C PHE A 522 -47.75 -12.52 -15.30
N LYS A 523 -48.03 -12.95 -14.06
CA LYS A 523 -49.21 -13.75 -13.76
C LYS A 523 -50.46 -12.89 -13.83
N ASP A 524 -51.40 -13.26 -14.71
CA ASP A 524 -52.66 -12.55 -14.97
C ASP A 524 -52.49 -11.08 -15.44
N VAL A 525 -51.29 -10.69 -15.87
CA VAL A 525 -50.98 -9.34 -16.33
C VAL A 525 -50.76 -9.32 -17.85
N VAL A 526 -51.24 -8.25 -18.49
CA VAL A 526 -50.91 -7.93 -19.89
C VAL A 526 -49.65 -7.08 -19.91
N ILE A 527 -48.59 -7.59 -20.51
CA ILE A 527 -47.34 -6.85 -20.65
C ILE A 527 -47.35 -6.13 -22.00
N LYS A 528 -47.16 -4.81 -21.94
CA LYS A 528 -47.16 -3.95 -23.13
C LYS A 528 -45.82 -4.07 -23.85
N LEU A 529 -45.89 -4.13 -25.17
CA LEU A 529 -44.70 -4.02 -26.02
C LEU A 529 -44.51 -2.57 -26.47
N PRO A 530 -43.27 -2.18 -26.79
CA PRO A 530 -43.03 -1.02 -27.63
C PRO A 530 -43.86 -1.09 -28.92
N LEU A 531 -44.16 0.07 -29.52
CA LEU A 531 -45.06 0.14 -30.67
C LEU A 531 -44.58 -0.76 -31.82
N ILE A 532 -45.48 -1.60 -32.33
CA ILE A 532 -45.29 -2.42 -33.52
C ILE A 532 -46.16 -1.82 -34.62
N GLU A 533 -45.51 -1.33 -35.67
CA GLU A 533 -46.15 -0.64 -36.78
C GLU A 533 -46.41 -1.56 -37.96
N TYR A 534 -47.55 -1.35 -38.60
CA TYR A 534 -47.93 -2.02 -39.83
C TYR A 534 -48.38 -0.98 -40.84
N GLU A 535 -48.17 -1.23 -42.14
CA GLU A 535 -48.89 -0.46 -43.15
C GLU A 535 -50.41 -0.73 -43.10
N TYR A 536 -51.19 0.21 -43.62
CA TYR A 536 -52.64 0.06 -43.69
C TYR A 536 -53.01 -1.22 -44.46
N ASN A 537 -53.85 -2.06 -43.85
CA ASN A 537 -54.26 -3.37 -44.38
C ASN A 537 -53.13 -4.39 -44.63
N LYS A 538 -51.93 -4.18 -44.07
CA LYS A 538 -50.83 -5.16 -44.12
C LYS A 538 -50.53 -5.78 -42.76
N ALA A 539 -49.87 -6.94 -42.83
CA ALA A 539 -49.33 -7.66 -41.68
C ALA A 539 -47.79 -7.73 -41.69
N ASP A 540 -47.14 -7.27 -42.76
CA ASP A 540 -45.69 -7.24 -42.87
C ASP A 540 -45.07 -6.31 -41.82
N LEU A 541 -44.03 -6.80 -41.14
CA LEU A 541 -43.32 -6.03 -40.13
C LEU A 541 -42.41 -5.00 -40.79
N LYS A 542 -42.57 -3.74 -40.39
CA LYS A 542 -41.60 -2.69 -40.75
C LYS A 542 -40.27 -2.91 -40.01
N PRO A 543 -39.14 -2.38 -40.52
CA PRO A 543 -37.84 -2.52 -39.86
C PRO A 543 -37.83 -2.07 -38.40
N ASN A 544 -38.41 -0.92 -38.09
CA ASN A 544 -38.54 -0.41 -36.71
C ASN A 544 -39.40 -1.28 -35.78
N SER A 545 -40.25 -2.14 -36.35
CA SER A 545 -41.07 -3.08 -35.57
C SER A 545 -40.31 -4.35 -35.21
N LYS A 546 -39.23 -4.66 -35.93
CA LYS A 546 -38.30 -5.73 -35.56
C LYS A 546 -37.53 -5.37 -34.28
N ASP A 547 -37.11 -4.12 -34.13
CA ASP A 547 -36.47 -3.63 -32.89
C ASP A 547 -37.40 -3.77 -31.65
N SER A 548 -38.70 -3.46 -31.82
CA SER A 548 -39.70 -3.67 -30.77
C SER A 548 -39.89 -5.15 -30.40
N LEU A 549 -39.71 -6.07 -31.36
CA LEU A 549 -39.78 -7.51 -31.13
C LEU A 549 -38.48 -8.06 -30.52
N ASP A 550 -37.35 -7.38 -30.71
CA ASP A 550 -36.09 -7.73 -30.06
C ASP A 550 -36.16 -7.55 -28.54
N TYR A 551 -36.95 -6.58 -28.08
CA TYR A 551 -37.29 -6.45 -26.65
C TYR A 551 -37.98 -7.72 -26.11
N LEU A 552 -39.00 -8.22 -26.82
CA LEU A 552 -39.70 -9.45 -26.44
C LEU A 552 -38.80 -10.69 -26.57
N TYR A 553 -37.98 -10.75 -27.62
CA TYR A 553 -36.99 -11.80 -27.80
C TYR A 553 -36.06 -11.90 -26.57
N ASN A 554 -35.51 -10.76 -26.12
CA ASN A 554 -34.64 -10.74 -24.94
C ASN A 554 -35.39 -11.23 -23.70
N ILE A 555 -36.62 -10.78 -23.45
CA ILE A 555 -37.44 -11.30 -22.34
C ILE A 555 -37.57 -12.82 -22.43
N MET A 556 -37.87 -13.38 -23.61
CA MET A 556 -38.04 -14.82 -23.77
C MET A 556 -36.73 -15.61 -23.63
N VAL A 557 -35.59 -15.04 -24.04
CA VAL A 557 -34.26 -15.64 -23.84
C VAL A 557 -33.90 -15.67 -22.36
N GLU A 558 -34.18 -14.58 -21.63
CA GLU A 558 -33.85 -14.46 -20.20
C GLU A 558 -34.79 -15.24 -19.28
N ASN A 559 -35.99 -15.55 -19.76
CA ASN A 559 -37.01 -16.32 -19.06
C ASN A 559 -37.29 -17.60 -19.86
N PRO A 560 -36.39 -18.60 -19.88
CA PRO A 560 -36.44 -19.69 -20.86
C PRO A 560 -37.65 -20.61 -20.71
N THR A 561 -38.35 -20.60 -19.58
CA THR A 561 -39.48 -21.49 -19.30
C THR A 561 -40.85 -20.89 -19.63
N ILE A 562 -40.93 -19.58 -19.91
CA ILE A 562 -42.22 -18.94 -20.19
C ILE A 562 -42.74 -19.31 -21.57
N ILE A 563 -44.05 -19.50 -21.62
CA ILE A 563 -44.88 -19.65 -22.82
C ILE A 563 -45.73 -18.41 -22.90
N ILE A 564 -45.70 -17.72 -24.04
CA ILE A 564 -46.44 -16.48 -24.23
C ILE A 564 -47.55 -16.64 -25.26
N GLN A 565 -48.64 -15.90 -25.04
CA GLN A 565 -49.61 -15.60 -26.06
C GLN A 565 -49.35 -14.18 -26.57
N LEU A 566 -48.94 -14.06 -27.82
CA LEU A 566 -48.74 -12.78 -28.48
C LEU A 566 -50.06 -12.33 -29.12
N ARG A 567 -50.57 -11.19 -28.67
CA ARG A 567 -51.92 -10.72 -28.98
C ARG A 567 -51.87 -9.45 -29.79
N SER A 568 -52.40 -9.49 -31.01
CA SER A 568 -52.54 -8.29 -31.84
C SER A 568 -53.99 -7.83 -31.87
N HIS A 569 -54.18 -6.52 -31.95
CA HIS A 569 -55.47 -5.85 -31.90
C HIS A 569 -55.63 -4.88 -33.06
N THR A 570 -56.88 -4.57 -33.41
CA THR A 570 -57.24 -3.55 -34.40
C THR A 570 -58.03 -2.42 -33.73
N ASP A 571 -58.19 -1.32 -34.47
CA ASP A 571 -59.24 -0.36 -34.14
C ASP A 571 -60.62 -0.89 -34.63
N PHE A 572 -61.70 -0.19 -34.27
CA PHE A 572 -63.06 -0.62 -34.59
C PHE A 572 -63.45 -0.40 -36.06
N ARG A 573 -62.59 0.19 -36.91
CA ARG A 573 -62.94 0.45 -38.31
C ARG A 573 -62.81 -0.83 -39.13
N GLY A 574 -63.94 -1.32 -39.62
CA GLY A 574 -64.03 -2.55 -40.38
C GLY A 574 -65.06 -3.51 -39.78
N SER A 575 -65.34 -4.62 -40.45
CA SER A 575 -66.19 -5.64 -39.86
C SER A 575 -65.42 -6.47 -38.83
N ALA A 576 -66.10 -6.94 -37.77
CA ALA A 576 -65.51 -7.79 -36.75
C ALA A 576 -64.77 -9.00 -37.33
N THR A 577 -65.38 -9.67 -38.32
CA THR A 577 -64.77 -10.80 -39.02
C THR A 577 -63.47 -10.41 -39.74
N TYR A 578 -63.43 -9.22 -40.35
CA TYR A 578 -62.24 -8.73 -41.04
C TYR A 578 -61.12 -8.38 -40.05
N ASN A 579 -61.44 -7.65 -38.99
CA ASN A 579 -60.52 -7.25 -37.94
C ASN A 579 -59.93 -8.45 -37.19
N GLN A 580 -60.74 -9.46 -36.92
CA GLN A 580 -60.31 -10.72 -36.33
C GLN A 580 -59.27 -11.43 -37.21
N LYS A 581 -59.51 -11.50 -38.53
CA LYS A 581 -58.54 -12.07 -39.48
C LYS A 581 -57.27 -11.23 -39.60
N LEU A 582 -57.40 -9.90 -39.63
CA LEU A 582 -56.27 -8.98 -39.75
C LEU A 582 -55.35 -9.06 -38.53
N SER A 583 -55.93 -8.98 -37.32
CA SER A 583 -55.17 -9.12 -36.07
C SER A 583 -54.49 -10.49 -35.97
N GLN A 584 -55.15 -11.58 -36.36
CA GLN A 584 -54.51 -12.90 -36.36
C GLN A 584 -53.29 -12.95 -37.28
N ARG A 585 -53.38 -12.39 -38.49
CA ARG A 585 -52.24 -12.32 -39.42
C ARG A 585 -51.09 -11.50 -38.83
N ARG A 586 -51.38 -10.36 -38.19
CA ARG A 586 -50.38 -9.52 -37.53
C ARG A 586 -49.66 -10.24 -36.38
N ALA A 587 -50.42 -10.91 -35.52
CA ALA A 587 -49.85 -11.73 -34.46
C ALA A 587 -48.96 -12.83 -35.05
N GLN A 588 -49.43 -13.52 -36.09
CA GLN A 588 -48.66 -14.57 -36.77
C GLN A 588 -47.37 -14.04 -37.40
N SER A 589 -47.39 -12.86 -38.02
CA SER A 589 -46.17 -12.24 -38.58
C SER A 589 -45.11 -11.98 -37.51
N CYS A 590 -45.51 -11.54 -36.32
CA CYS A 590 -44.59 -11.38 -35.19
C CYS A 590 -44.07 -12.71 -34.67
N VAL A 591 -44.93 -13.73 -34.55
CA VAL A 591 -44.53 -15.08 -34.13
C VAL A 591 -43.56 -15.70 -35.15
N ASP A 592 -43.85 -15.57 -36.44
CA ASP A 592 -42.99 -16.03 -37.52
C ASP A 592 -41.61 -15.37 -37.47
N TYR A 593 -41.55 -14.06 -37.20
CA TYR A 593 -40.28 -13.37 -36.99
C TYR A 593 -39.49 -13.95 -35.79
N LEU A 594 -40.14 -14.07 -34.63
CA LEU A 594 -39.48 -14.56 -33.42
C LEU A 594 -39.04 -16.03 -33.54
N THR A 595 -39.81 -16.86 -34.24
CA THR A 595 -39.52 -18.30 -34.39
C THR A 595 -38.57 -18.59 -35.54
N LYS A 596 -38.79 -18.01 -36.73
CA LYS A 596 -38.03 -18.33 -37.95
C LYS A 596 -36.77 -17.49 -38.11
N GLU A 597 -36.79 -16.21 -37.72
CA GLU A 597 -35.62 -15.32 -37.84
C GLU A 597 -34.79 -15.26 -36.56
N LYS A 598 -35.41 -15.28 -35.38
CA LYS A 598 -34.72 -15.16 -34.08
C LYS A 598 -34.54 -16.49 -33.33
N GLY A 599 -35.18 -17.57 -33.77
CA GLY A 599 -34.97 -18.92 -33.23
C GLY A 599 -35.67 -19.22 -31.90
N ILE A 600 -36.71 -18.48 -31.51
CA ILE A 600 -37.57 -18.86 -30.37
C ILE A 600 -38.30 -20.17 -30.70
N HIS A 601 -38.29 -21.12 -29.76
CA HIS A 601 -38.97 -22.39 -29.96
C HIS A 601 -40.48 -22.20 -30.20
N PRO A 602 -41.08 -22.79 -31.25
CA PRO A 602 -42.49 -22.58 -31.59
C PRO A 602 -43.48 -22.84 -30.45
N ASP A 603 -43.23 -23.87 -29.63
CA ASP A 603 -44.10 -24.21 -28.49
C ASP A 603 -44.13 -23.15 -27.38
N ARG A 604 -43.22 -22.18 -27.41
CA ARG A 604 -43.16 -21.08 -26.43
C ARG A 604 -44.02 -19.89 -26.80
N ILE A 605 -44.61 -19.87 -27.99
CA ILE A 605 -45.28 -18.66 -28.49
C ILE A 605 -46.51 -19.00 -29.33
N VAL A 606 -47.66 -18.47 -28.92
CA VAL A 606 -48.93 -18.65 -29.61
C VAL A 606 -49.44 -17.31 -30.13
N ALA A 607 -49.71 -17.23 -31.43
CA ALA A 607 -50.32 -16.05 -32.05
C ALA A 607 -51.83 -16.01 -31.79
N LYS A 608 -52.34 -14.89 -31.27
CA LYS A 608 -53.78 -14.67 -31.05
C LYS A 608 -54.24 -13.33 -31.62
N GLY A 609 -55.14 -13.37 -32.60
CA GLY A 609 -55.89 -12.20 -33.03
C GLY A 609 -57.00 -11.86 -32.03
N MET A 610 -57.11 -10.59 -31.65
CA MET A 610 -58.15 -10.09 -30.75
C MET A 610 -59.20 -9.22 -31.46
N GLY A 611 -58.98 -8.91 -32.74
CA GLY A 611 -59.79 -7.95 -33.48
C GLY A 611 -59.89 -6.61 -32.76
N GLU A 612 -61.08 -6.02 -32.78
CA GLU A 612 -61.44 -4.79 -32.05
C GLU A 612 -62.08 -5.06 -30.69
N SER A 613 -62.17 -6.32 -30.26
CA SER A 613 -62.98 -6.74 -29.11
C SER A 613 -62.46 -6.26 -27.74
N GLU A 614 -61.15 -5.95 -27.65
CA GLU A 614 -60.52 -5.41 -26.45
C GLU A 614 -59.95 -4.01 -26.75
N PRO A 615 -60.70 -2.91 -26.65
CA PRO A 615 -60.14 -1.56 -26.73
C PRO A 615 -59.24 -1.25 -25.52
N ILE A 616 -58.15 -0.51 -25.72
CA ILE A 616 -57.22 -0.14 -24.65
C ILE A 616 -57.73 1.07 -23.86
N LYS A 617 -57.29 1.23 -22.61
CA LYS A 617 -57.50 2.47 -21.84
C LYS A 617 -56.48 3.55 -22.23
N GLY A 618 -56.95 4.75 -22.50
CA GLY A 618 -56.14 5.94 -22.75
C GLY A 618 -55.74 6.70 -21.48
N PRO A 619 -55.12 7.89 -21.62
CA PRO A 619 -54.81 8.79 -20.52
C PRO A 619 -56.05 9.06 -19.65
N GLY A 620 -55.89 9.02 -18.33
CA GLY A 620 -57.01 9.13 -17.37
C GLY A 620 -57.83 7.86 -17.19
N GLY A 621 -57.43 6.73 -17.78
CA GLY A 621 -58.07 5.42 -17.58
C GLY A 621 -59.33 5.19 -18.41
N VAL A 622 -59.64 6.10 -19.34
CA VAL A 622 -60.84 6.03 -20.19
C VAL A 622 -60.69 4.95 -21.26
N LEU A 623 -61.69 4.10 -21.43
CA LEU A 623 -61.70 3.06 -22.46
C LEU A 623 -61.82 3.70 -23.85
N LEU A 624 -60.88 3.41 -24.76
CA LEU A 624 -60.87 3.91 -26.14
C LEU A 624 -61.79 3.07 -27.04
N ASP A 625 -63.05 2.94 -26.65
CA ASP A 625 -64.07 2.24 -27.44
C ASP A 625 -64.62 3.11 -28.59
N GLU A 626 -65.48 2.53 -29.42
CA GLU A 626 -66.10 3.24 -30.54
C GLU A 626 -66.85 4.50 -30.10
N LYS A 627 -67.57 4.43 -28.98
CA LYS A 627 -68.36 5.55 -28.46
C LYS A 627 -67.47 6.72 -28.07
N TYR A 628 -66.38 6.44 -27.35
CA TYR A 628 -65.41 7.45 -26.93
C TYR A 628 -64.73 8.10 -28.13
N ILE A 629 -64.20 7.29 -29.05
CA ILE A 629 -63.45 7.79 -30.19
C ILE A 629 -64.33 8.63 -31.11
N ASN A 630 -65.58 8.21 -31.37
CA ASN A 630 -66.50 8.98 -32.21
C ASN A 630 -66.86 10.36 -31.60
N ALA A 631 -66.81 10.48 -30.27
CA ALA A 631 -67.08 11.72 -29.54
C ALA A 631 -65.90 12.72 -29.50
N LEU A 632 -64.70 12.33 -29.92
CA LEU A 632 -63.55 13.23 -30.02
C LEU A 632 -63.77 14.32 -31.08
N LYS A 633 -63.17 15.50 -30.88
CA LYS A 633 -63.47 16.70 -31.69
C LYS A 633 -62.62 16.79 -32.94
N SER A 634 -61.33 16.45 -32.86
CA SER A 634 -60.43 16.52 -34.02
C SER A 634 -60.21 15.15 -34.65
N ASN A 635 -60.00 15.14 -35.97
CA ASN A 635 -59.61 13.91 -36.68
C ASN A 635 -58.25 13.39 -36.21
N GLU A 636 -57.36 14.28 -35.75
CA GLU A 636 -56.04 13.92 -35.21
C GLU A 636 -56.17 13.16 -33.89
N GLU A 637 -57.06 13.60 -32.98
CA GLU A 637 -57.35 12.91 -31.72
C GLU A 637 -57.97 11.53 -31.97
N LYS A 638 -58.89 11.44 -32.94
CA LYS A 638 -59.48 10.17 -33.36
C LYS A 638 -58.43 9.21 -33.89
N GLU A 639 -57.56 9.66 -34.79
CA GLU A 639 -56.53 8.81 -35.37
C GLU A 639 -55.49 8.38 -34.33
N ALA A 640 -55.12 9.26 -33.39
CA ALA A 640 -54.25 8.90 -32.27
C ALA A 640 -54.86 7.82 -31.37
N ALA A 641 -56.18 7.91 -31.09
CA ALA A 641 -56.88 6.89 -30.31
C ALA A 641 -57.00 5.55 -31.08
N HIS A 642 -57.29 5.60 -32.38
CA HIS A 642 -57.26 4.43 -33.24
C HIS A 642 -55.87 3.79 -33.28
N GLN A 643 -54.80 4.57 -33.41
CA GLN A 643 -53.42 4.08 -33.41
C GLN A 643 -53.07 3.37 -32.10
N ARG A 644 -53.55 3.87 -30.95
CA ARG A 644 -53.38 3.19 -29.66
C ARG A 644 -54.07 1.83 -29.61
N ASN A 645 -55.23 1.67 -30.25
CA ASN A 645 -55.91 0.37 -30.35
C ASN A 645 -55.24 -0.59 -31.34
N ARG A 646 -54.51 -0.08 -32.34
CA ARG A 646 -53.68 -0.87 -33.27
C ARG A 646 -52.35 -1.23 -32.61
N ARG A 647 -52.39 -2.14 -31.63
CA ARG A 647 -51.21 -2.57 -30.88
C ARG A 647 -51.04 -4.08 -30.88
N THR A 648 -49.85 -4.50 -30.46
CA THR A 648 -49.57 -5.87 -30.07
C THR A 648 -49.08 -5.84 -28.62
N ASP A 649 -49.57 -6.77 -27.81
CA ASP A 649 -49.16 -6.98 -26.43
C ASP A 649 -48.98 -8.49 -26.21
N PHE A 650 -48.47 -8.89 -25.04
CA PHE A 650 -48.37 -10.31 -24.73
C PHE A 650 -48.83 -10.63 -23.32
N LYS A 651 -49.21 -11.89 -23.14
CA LYS A 651 -49.47 -12.50 -21.83
C LYS A 651 -48.59 -13.72 -21.69
N VAL A 652 -48.06 -13.95 -20.50
CA VAL A 652 -47.50 -15.26 -20.16
C VAL A 652 -48.67 -16.19 -19.84
N ILE A 653 -48.77 -17.31 -20.56
CA ILE A 653 -49.84 -18.31 -20.44
C ILE A 653 -49.37 -19.61 -19.78
N GLY A 654 -48.06 -19.76 -19.58
CA GLY A 654 -47.45 -20.86 -18.84
C GLY A 654 -45.97 -20.54 -18.57
N ASP A 655 -45.39 -21.23 -17.61
CA ASP A 655 -44.00 -21.06 -17.15
C ASP A 655 -43.26 -22.40 -16.98
N ASN A 656 -43.81 -23.45 -17.61
CA ASN A 656 -43.40 -24.85 -17.49
C ASN A 656 -42.76 -25.41 -18.77
N PHE A 657 -42.35 -24.56 -19.72
CA PHE A 657 -41.62 -25.02 -20.90
C PHE A 657 -40.25 -25.56 -20.49
N VAL A 658 -39.88 -26.72 -21.01
CA VAL A 658 -38.57 -27.36 -20.79
C VAL A 658 -37.73 -27.14 -22.07
N PRO A 659 -36.67 -26.32 -22.01
CA PRO A 659 -35.78 -26.14 -23.15
C PRO A 659 -35.17 -27.46 -23.62
N PRO A 660 -35.05 -27.71 -24.94
CA PRO A 660 -34.30 -28.84 -25.45
C PRO A 660 -32.86 -28.81 -24.91
N ALA A 661 -32.31 -29.97 -24.54
CA ALA A 661 -30.92 -30.06 -24.13
C ALA A 661 -30.02 -29.52 -25.27
N THR A 662 -29.15 -28.57 -24.96
CA THR A 662 -28.16 -28.06 -25.91
C THR A 662 -27.18 -29.18 -26.24
N GLU A 663 -27.23 -29.73 -27.45
CA GLU A 663 -26.17 -30.59 -27.98
C GLU A 663 -24.86 -29.78 -28.06
N GLY A 664 -23.94 -30.01 -27.13
CA GLY A 664 -22.62 -29.36 -27.13
C GLY A 664 -22.06 -29.05 -25.75
N THR A 665 -21.85 -30.06 -24.92
CA THR A 665 -20.73 -30.19 -23.97
C THR A 665 -20.75 -31.64 -23.51
N GLU A 666 -20.02 -32.51 -24.23
CA GLU A 666 -19.69 -33.82 -23.66
C GLU A 666 -18.91 -33.59 -22.36
N PRO A 667 -19.27 -34.25 -21.25
CA PRO A 667 -18.37 -34.33 -20.11
C PRO A 667 -17.14 -35.13 -20.56
N THR A 668 -15.96 -34.55 -20.38
CA THR A 668 -14.69 -35.27 -20.49
C THR A 668 -14.76 -36.44 -19.51
N PRO A 669 -14.55 -37.70 -19.93
CA PRO A 669 -14.58 -38.83 -19.00
C PRO A 669 -13.49 -38.65 -17.95
N GLU A 670 -13.85 -38.81 -16.68
CA GLU A 670 -12.92 -39.00 -15.58
C GLU A 670 -11.93 -40.12 -15.95
N GLU A 671 -10.65 -39.79 -16.08
CA GLU A 671 -9.59 -40.79 -16.09
C GLU A 671 -9.60 -41.48 -14.72
N GLY A 672 -10.14 -42.70 -14.72
CA GLY A 672 -10.11 -43.59 -13.59
C GLY A 672 -8.67 -43.82 -13.12
N SER A 673 -8.48 -43.63 -11.83
CA SER A 673 -7.35 -44.12 -11.05
C SER A 673 -7.07 -45.60 -11.33
N ASN A 674 -5.87 -45.89 -11.80
CA ASN A 674 -5.09 -47.09 -11.46
C ASN A 674 -3.67 -46.68 -11.15
#